data_AF-A0A3N5ZJP5-F1
#
_entry.id   AF-A0A3N5ZJP5-F1
#
_cell.length_a   1.000
_cell.length_b   1.000
_cell.length_c   1.000
_cell.angle_alpha   90.00
_cell.angle_beta   90.00
_cell.angle_gamma   90.00
#
_symmetry.space_group_name_H-M   'P 1'
#
loop_
_entity.id
_entity.type
_entity.pdbx_description
1 polymer ?
#
loop_
_entity_poly.entity_id
_entity_poly.type
_entity_poly.pdbx_seq_one_letter_code
_entity_poly.pdbx_strand_id
1 'polypeptide(L)'
;GLIDGQDLIKLYSNGVDDDGNGYVDDIAGWDFFEDDNDPNDDTLFNHGTGRAIEQVGEANNTFDFPGVAPSAMFVPIRVSDSFIVADSDFSQGVVYAADLGVSLISEALGAITVSPSSQGAIDYAYRRGIPVIASAADEQSRHNNYPSSLEHTIWVNSIRNGDGSVVENTNDYKILNGCTNYGPTAWVSIPSTGCSSEATGRASGLVALLISRAKNLVDLGLMQRYPGLDTPFSAQEIRQLLRLSAEDINQSGDLDLDTPSGLWAILRDFKSKQFPTQAGWDQYTGYGRPNAITLLSLLPYSIPPEADLSGGLDWFQTVDPSKTKQVPIVGSARAARASSFTYTLECGCGVQPKDFETIASGSSTQAIDDSVLGQWAPAATAARCNFSPSAPLRSLEDHSVTLRLRVTDNKGNVGEDRRVVSIHTDSSLSMAPIRLGGSGESSPKLADVNRDGILDILTGTGDGQVHVRSGITGETLLGFPVFTDPIPVHASGAYDSGEVPVPRENILASLAADDLDQDGRTEIVAASMEGKVYVWDDHGRMRPGFPVTTNPALSVPSHRDEYNDTDRAITGAPTLVNLDAGDEAGLEIVVTGWDGHVYAWRSNGAAVDGFPVRLADRSKVTVDESTGKIAVKDNNKLGEGPAKIVGSPSVGDIDGDGFVEIIVGSAEEYAGEQIRYAIDGKFQQLINYAPDALKSDVAGRVYAIRHEGNKASGGPLLTGWPAPVPLLIPGALPVVGTGTPGSPAIANLGPYAQPVVSIFGAAGPIIFYDSLGGPFFGTDNGFVRVLVDKWDKGQSKDYPFLGFLGSGAFGDITGDGAPEYIAPTAGIRALLDIALPGNQ
;
A
#
# COMPACT_ATOMS: atom_id res chain seq x y z
N GLY A 1 -16.41 30.28 15.01
CA GLY A 1 -15.71 29.00 14.92
C GLY A 1 -14.54 29.03 15.86
N LEU A 2 -13.91 27.86 16.05
CA LEU A 2 -12.48 27.83 16.35
C LEU A 2 -11.75 28.38 15.11
N ILE A 3 -10.60 29.05 15.30
CA ILE A 3 -9.75 29.47 14.19
C ILE A 3 -8.96 28.23 13.74
N ASP A 4 -8.97 27.91 12.46
CA ASP A 4 -8.20 26.80 11.86
C ASP A 4 -7.11 27.29 10.88
N GLY A 5 -6.41 26.36 10.23
CA GLY A 5 -5.36 26.66 9.26
C GLY A 5 -5.88 27.46 8.05
N GLN A 6 -7.04 27.09 7.52
CA GLN A 6 -7.67 27.79 6.38
C GLN A 6 -8.05 29.23 6.73
N ASP A 7 -8.51 29.49 7.96
CA ASP A 7 -8.74 30.85 8.46
C ASP A 7 -7.44 31.68 8.46
N LEU A 8 -6.30 31.10 8.86
CA LEU A 8 -4.99 31.78 8.86
C LEU A 8 -4.52 32.05 7.43
N ILE A 9 -4.56 31.04 6.56
CA ILE A 9 -4.20 31.16 5.13
C ILE A 9 -5.01 32.29 4.50
N LYS A 10 -6.33 32.29 4.65
CA LYS A 10 -7.23 33.31 4.09
C LYS A 10 -6.94 34.72 4.57
N LEU A 11 -6.49 34.89 5.82
CA LEU A 11 -6.24 36.20 6.41
C LEU A 11 -4.85 36.76 6.09
N TYR A 12 -3.86 35.89 5.91
CA TYR A 12 -2.45 36.28 5.85
C TYR A 12 -1.74 35.99 4.52
N SER A 13 -2.33 35.20 3.62
CA SER A 13 -1.72 34.93 2.30
C SER A 13 -1.60 36.21 1.48
N ASN A 14 -0.41 36.43 0.91
CA ASN A 14 -0.11 37.59 0.08
C ASN A 14 0.46 37.22 -1.31
N GLY A 15 0.62 35.93 -1.59
CA GLY A 15 1.17 35.36 -2.82
C GLY A 15 2.70 35.42 -2.89
N VAL A 16 3.39 35.60 -1.76
CA VAL A 16 4.84 35.71 -1.66
C VAL A 16 5.37 34.68 -0.68
N ASP A 17 6.41 33.96 -1.08
CA ASP A 17 7.24 33.17 -0.19
C ASP A 17 8.11 34.12 0.67
N ASP A 18 7.58 34.53 1.83
CA ASP A 18 8.19 35.52 2.72
C ASP A 18 9.41 34.98 3.50
N ASP A 19 9.52 33.66 3.70
CA ASP A 19 10.63 33.03 4.41
C ASP A 19 11.72 32.45 3.47
N GLY A 20 11.41 32.38 2.16
CA GLY A 20 12.32 31.97 1.11
C GLY A 20 12.57 30.47 1.08
N ASN A 21 11.66 29.66 1.64
CA ASN A 21 11.81 28.22 1.75
C ASN A 21 11.38 27.45 0.49
N GLY A 22 10.86 28.16 -0.53
CA GLY A 22 10.41 27.59 -1.80
C GLY A 22 8.90 27.34 -1.89
N TYR A 23 8.15 27.60 -0.81
CA TYR A 23 6.72 27.34 -0.68
C TYR A 23 5.97 28.65 -0.41
N VAL A 24 5.05 29.03 -1.30
CA VAL A 24 4.36 30.33 -1.20
C VAL A 24 3.25 30.24 -0.16
N ASP A 25 3.30 31.09 0.88
CA ASP A 25 2.27 31.20 1.91
C ASP A 25 1.96 29.87 2.66
N ASP A 26 2.97 29.03 2.94
CA ASP A 26 2.87 27.76 3.71
C ASP A 26 2.59 27.95 5.22
N ILE A 27 1.78 28.96 5.55
CA ILE A 27 1.44 29.46 6.89
C ILE A 27 1.00 28.35 7.86
N ALA A 28 0.28 27.36 7.33
CA ALA A 28 -0.29 26.27 8.11
C ALA A 28 0.27 24.90 7.70
N GLY A 29 1.30 24.83 6.85
CA GLY A 29 1.77 23.59 6.22
C GLY A 29 1.61 23.63 4.69
N TRP A 30 1.78 22.47 4.04
CA TRP A 30 1.75 22.35 2.58
C TRP A 30 0.96 21.11 2.13
N ASP A 31 0.27 21.23 1.00
CA ASP A 31 -0.39 20.14 0.30
C ASP A 31 0.43 19.71 -0.93
N PHE A 32 1.13 18.59 -0.82
CA PHE A 32 1.88 17.99 -1.93
C PHE A 32 1.01 17.27 -2.95
N PHE A 33 -0.24 16.94 -2.61
CA PHE A 33 -1.16 16.28 -3.53
C PHE A 33 -1.69 17.26 -4.58
N GLU A 34 -2.06 18.46 -4.14
CA GLU A 34 -2.54 19.56 -5.01
C GLU A 34 -1.48 20.60 -5.37
N ASP A 35 -0.32 20.53 -4.73
CA ASP A 35 0.76 21.50 -4.88
C ASP A 35 0.33 22.93 -4.48
N ASP A 36 -0.29 23.05 -3.30
CA ASP A 36 -0.76 24.33 -2.76
C ASP A 36 -0.57 24.47 -1.24
N ASN A 37 -0.96 25.63 -0.71
CA ASN A 37 -0.77 25.99 0.69
C ASN A 37 -1.92 25.58 1.63
N ASP A 38 -2.87 24.75 1.18
CA ASP A 38 -4.03 24.32 1.95
C ASP A 38 -3.96 22.82 2.32
N PRO A 39 -3.24 22.46 3.40
CA PRO A 39 -3.09 21.07 3.84
C PRO A 39 -4.33 20.53 4.60
N ASN A 40 -5.52 21.08 4.36
CA ASN A 40 -6.73 20.69 5.07
C ASN A 40 -7.10 19.22 4.82
N ASP A 41 -7.49 18.53 5.90
CA ASP A 41 -8.05 17.17 5.81
C ASP A 41 -9.52 17.27 5.34
N ASP A 42 -9.70 17.18 4.03
CA ASP A 42 -11.01 17.18 3.36
C ASP A 42 -11.57 15.76 3.14
N THR A 43 -10.93 14.74 3.70
CA THR A 43 -11.34 13.35 3.58
C THR A 43 -12.58 13.06 4.41
N LEU A 44 -13.48 12.20 3.90
CA LEU A 44 -14.74 11.86 4.61
C LEU A 44 -14.52 11.08 5.92
N PHE A 45 -13.32 10.51 6.11
CA PHE A 45 -12.97 9.68 7.26
C PHE A 45 -12.02 10.38 8.25
N ASN A 46 -11.60 11.63 7.99
CA ASN A 46 -10.90 12.51 8.93
C ASN A 46 -9.65 11.85 9.56
N HIS A 47 -8.87 11.13 8.73
CA HIS A 47 -7.76 10.31 9.22
C HIS A 47 -6.65 11.20 9.80
N GLY A 48 -6.16 12.17 9.03
CA GLY A 48 -5.05 13.04 9.43
C GLY A 48 -5.37 13.86 10.68
N THR A 49 -6.56 14.45 10.72
CA THR A 49 -7.06 15.18 11.91
C THR A 49 -7.17 14.27 13.13
N GLY A 50 -7.66 13.03 12.96
CA GLY A 50 -7.71 12.04 14.04
C GLY A 50 -6.34 11.75 14.64
N ARG A 51 -5.33 11.55 13.79
CA ARG A 51 -3.93 11.35 14.22
C ARG A 51 -3.37 12.56 14.96
N ALA A 52 -3.66 13.77 14.50
CA ALA A 52 -3.26 15.00 15.17
C ALA A 52 -3.91 15.14 16.56
N ILE A 53 -5.19 14.81 16.71
CA ILE A 53 -5.90 14.84 18.01
C ILE A 53 -5.26 13.88 19.01
N GLU A 54 -4.96 12.64 18.60
CA GLU A 54 -4.31 11.65 19.46
C GLU A 54 -2.91 12.09 19.92
N GLN A 55 -2.22 12.83 19.06
CA GLN A 55 -0.88 13.35 19.33
C GLN A 55 -0.91 14.60 20.24
N VAL A 56 -1.67 15.63 19.88
CA VAL A 56 -1.57 16.98 20.45
C VAL A 56 -2.91 17.62 20.85
N GLY A 57 -4.02 16.87 20.82
CA GLY A 57 -5.34 17.36 21.23
C GLY A 57 -5.31 18.07 22.59
N GLU A 58 -5.88 19.27 22.64
CA GLU A 58 -5.83 20.14 23.81
C GLU A 58 -6.39 19.44 25.06
N ALA A 59 -5.67 19.55 26.18
CA ALA A 59 -6.11 19.01 27.46
C ALA A 59 -6.99 20.00 28.24
N ASN A 60 -7.84 19.48 29.13
CA ASN A 60 -8.70 20.25 30.05
C ASN A 60 -9.77 21.12 29.38
N ASN A 61 -10.14 20.85 28.12
CA ASN A 61 -11.18 21.58 27.40
C ASN A 61 -12.56 20.88 27.44
N THR A 62 -12.70 19.78 28.20
CA THR A 62 -13.92 18.96 28.34
C THR A 62 -14.38 18.22 27.08
N PHE A 63 -13.61 18.29 25.99
CA PHE A 63 -13.87 17.58 24.73
C PHE A 63 -12.90 16.39 24.61
N ASP A 64 -13.46 15.21 24.40
CA ASP A 64 -12.76 13.97 24.08
C ASP A 64 -11.55 13.64 24.99
N PHE A 65 -10.66 12.78 24.48
CA PHE A 65 -9.44 12.36 25.17
C PHE A 65 -8.30 13.34 24.82
N PRO A 66 -7.51 13.83 25.81
CA PRO A 66 -6.39 14.71 25.52
C PRO A 66 -5.33 13.99 24.69
N GLY A 67 -4.69 14.68 23.75
CA GLY A 67 -3.53 14.15 23.05
C GLY A 67 -2.41 13.81 24.03
N VAL A 68 -1.50 12.93 23.62
CA VAL A 68 -0.39 12.49 24.50
C VAL A 68 0.55 13.67 24.84
N ALA A 69 0.75 14.61 23.91
CA ALA A 69 1.53 15.83 24.09
C ALA A 69 0.68 17.09 23.83
N PRO A 70 -0.26 17.46 24.72
CA PRO A 70 -1.31 18.46 24.46
C PRO A 70 -0.82 19.91 24.37
N SER A 71 0.49 20.15 24.51
CA SER A 71 1.11 21.48 24.35
C SER A 71 2.20 21.50 23.27
N ALA A 72 2.36 20.40 22.54
CA ALA A 72 3.20 20.38 21.35
C ALA A 72 2.45 21.05 20.19
N MET A 73 3.21 21.65 19.27
CA MET A 73 2.68 22.11 17.99
C MET A 73 2.83 20.99 16.97
N PHE A 74 1.97 20.99 15.96
CA PHE A 74 2.07 20.12 14.79
C PHE A 74 2.00 20.96 13.51
N VAL A 75 2.50 20.42 12.42
CA VAL A 75 2.42 20.99 11.07
C VAL A 75 1.73 19.93 10.20
N PRO A 76 0.52 20.19 9.67
CA PRO A 76 -0.11 19.29 8.72
C PRO A 76 0.65 19.33 7.39
N ILE A 77 0.89 18.15 6.82
CA ILE A 77 1.53 17.95 5.51
C ILE A 77 0.65 16.95 4.79
N ARG A 78 -0.07 17.40 3.77
CA ARG A 78 -0.96 16.55 2.98
C ARG A 78 -0.17 15.98 1.81
N VAL A 79 -0.33 14.69 1.55
CA VAL A 79 0.43 13.94 0.51
C VAL A 79 -0.45 13.03 -0.33
N SER A 80 -1.77 13.04 -0.09
CA SER A 80 -2.77 12.27 -0.83
C SER A 80 -4.18 12.72 -0.40
N ASP A 81 -5.21 12.31 -1.13
CA ASP A 81 -6.62 12.33 -0.70
C ASP A 81 -7.01 11.10 0.14
N SER A 82 -6.04 10.25 0.46
CA SER A 82 -6.23 9.04 1.27
C SER A 82 -5.06 8.77 2.20
N PHE A 83 -5.23 7.79 3.10
CA PHE A 83 -4.10 7.23 3.85
C PHE A 83 -3.24 6.26 3.01
N ILE A 84 -3.67 5.96 1.78
CA ILE A 84 -2.88 5.25 0.77
C ILE A 84 -2.32 6.29 -0.23
N VAL A 85 -1.00 6.33 -0.38
CA VAL A 85 -0.30 7.47 -1.01
C VAL A 85 0.65 7.02 -2.12
N ALA A 86 0.95 7.95 -3.03
CA ALA A 86 2.10 7.84 -3.92
C ALA A 86 3.38 8.13 -3.12
N ASP A 87 4.42 7.31 -3.29
CA ASP A 87 5.64 7.49 -2.51
C ASP A 87 6.43 8.75 -2.91
N SER A 88 6.17 9.29 -4.11
CA SER A 88 6.72 10.56 -4.57
C SER A 88 6.32 11.73 -3.68
N ASP A 89 5.04 11.87 -3.37
CA ASP A 89 4.51 12.99 -2.60
C ASP A 89 4.87 12.85 -1.13
N PHE A 90 4.84 11.61 -0.62
CA PHE A 90 5.42 11.29 0.69
C PHE A 90 6.89 11.71 0.80
N SER A 91 7.71 11.40 -0.22
CA SER A 91 9.14 11.76 -0.23
C SER A 91 9.34 13.27 -0.13
N GLN A 92 8.54 14.04 -0.87
CA GLN A 92 8.59 15.51 -0.83
C GLN A 92 8.14 16.04 0.54
N GLY A 93 7.07 15.50 1.11
CA GLY A 93 6.59 15.86 2.44
C GLY A 93 7.62 15.61 3.54
N VAL A 94 8.38 14.51 3.47
CA VAL A 94 9.47 14.22 4.42
C VAL A 94 10.63 15.21 4.27
N VAL A 95 11.02 15.56 3.04
CA VAL A 95 12.06 16.57 2.79
C VAL A 95 11.64 17.93 3.34
N TYR A 96 10.42 18.37 3.04
CA TYR A 96 9.85 19.61 3.58
C TYR A 96 9.83 19.62 5.11
N ALA A 97 9.34 18.57 5.75
CA ALA A 97 9.35 18.45 7.21
C ALA A 97 10.77 18.56 7.79
N ALA A 98 11.74 17.93 7.14
CA ALA A 98 13.13 17.98 7.57
C ALA A 98 13.76 19.37 7.40
N ASP A 99 13.44 20.07 6.31
CA ASP A 99 13.92 21.43 6.03
C ASP A 99 13.28 22.48 6.95
N LEU A 100 12.01 22.29 7.33
CA LEU A 100 11.34 23.06 8.40
C LEU A 100 11.98 22.85 9.78
N GLY A 101 12.75 21.77 9.97
CA GLY A 101 13.37 21.44 11.25
C GLY A 101 12.39 20.91 12.30
N VAL A 102 11.37 20.15 11.87
CA VAL A 102 10.45 19.48 12.81
C VAL A 102 11.21 18.55 13.76
N SER A 103 10.64 18.28 14.94
CA SER A 103 11.30 17.43 15.94
C SER A 103 11.07 15.93 15.74
N LEU A 104 10.02 15.55 15.01
CA LEU A 104 9.68 14.17 14.61
C LEU A 104 8.69 14.23 13.45
N ILE A 105 8.61 13.15 12.67
CA ILE A 105 7.59 12.94 11.64
C ILE A 105 6.65 11.84 12.12
N SER A 106 5.35 12.10 12.09
CA SER A 106 4.30 11.12 12.39
C SER A 106 3.71 10.62 11.09
N GLU A 107 4.01 9.37 10.75
CA GLU A 107 3.68 8.74 9.49
C GLU A 107 2.66 7.63 9.76
N ALA A 108 1.39 7.90 9.42
CA ALA A 108 0.27 6.98 9.65
C ALA A 108 -0.37 6.50 8.33
N LEU A 109 0.45 6.28 7.31
CA LEU A 109 0.04 6.05 5.92
C LEU A 109 0.49 4.66 5.44
N GLY A 110 0.04 4.31 4.25
CA GLY A 110 0.60 3.27 3.41
C GLY A 110 0.92 3.82 2.02
N ALA A 111 1.94 3.28 1.36
CA ALA A 111 2.36 3.68 0.03
C ALA A 111 2.18 2.51 -0.95
N ILE A 112 1.61 2.80 -2.12
CA ILE A 112 1.41 1.80 -3.18
C ILE A 112 2.65 1.53 -4.02
N THR A 113 3.69 2.34 -3.84
CA THR A 113 4.99 2.22 -4.51
C THR A 113 6.13 2.51 -3.54
N VAL A 114 7.35 2.17 -3.93
CA VAL A 114 8.58 2.49 -3.21
C VAL A 114 9.67 2.87 -4.21
N SER A 115 10.43 3.91 -3.89
CA SER A 115 11.50 4.40 -4.73
C SER A 115 12.77 4.68 -3.91
N PRO A 116 13.92 4.82 -4.58
CA PRO A 116 15.11 5.38 -3.97
C PRO A 116 14.88 6.79 -3.37
N SER A 117 13.90 7.55 -3.86
CA SER A 117 13.56 8.87 -3.33
C SER A 117 12.95 8.78 -1.94
N SER A 118 12.03 7.82 -1.69
CA SER A 118 11.39 7.67 -0.38
C SER A 118 12.37 7.16 0.69
N GLN A 119 13.25 6.22 0.36
CA GLN A 119 14.34 5.85 1.26
C GLN A 119 15.30 7.02 1.49
N GLY A 120 15.67 7.75 0.43
CA GLY A 120 16.55 8.92 0.52
C GLY A 120 16.00 10.03 1.43
N ALA A 121 14.69 10.30 1.36
CA ALA A 121 14.01 11.29 2.19
C ALA A 121 14.01 10.88 3.68
N ILE A 122 13.76 9.60 3.99
CA ILE A 122 13.84 9.12 5.37
C ILE A 122 15.27 9.20 5.90
N ASP A 123 16.26 8.83 5.09
CA ASP A 123 17.67 8.96 5.46
C ASP A 123 18.09 10.43 5.68
N TYR A 124 17.52 11.35 4.89
CA TYR A 124 17.71 12.80 5.01
C TYR A 124 17.22 13.32 6.37
N ALA A 125 16.01 12.92 6.79
CA ALA A 125 15.43 13.22 8.09
C ALA A 125 16.24 12.58 9.23
N TYR A 126 16.60 11.32 9.07
CA TYR A 126 17.39 10.55 10.04
C TYR A 126 18.74 11.20 10.34
N ARG A 127 19.49 11.62 9.31
CA ARG A 127 20.78 12.32 9.46
C ARG A 127 20.66 13.67 10.18
N ARG A 128 19.49 14.28 10.18
CA ARG A 128 19.16 15.52 10.91
C ARG A 128 18.63 15.27 12.32
N GLY A 129 18.57 14.01 12.76
CA GLY A 129 18.11 13.62 14.08
C GLY A 129 16.59 13.60 14.23
N ILE A 130 15.85 13.54 13.13
CA ILE A 130 14.39 13.55 13.10
C ILE A 130 13.91 12.09 12.97
N PRO A 131 13.28 11.50 14.00
CA PRO A 131 12.73 10.16 13.90
C PRO A 131 11.43 10.17 13.08
N VAL A 132 11.24 9.14 12.26
CA VAL A 132 9.99 8.85 11.57
C VAL A 132 9.26 7.74 12.33
N ILE A 133 8.13 8.08 12.95
CA ILE A 133 7.26 7.12 13.64
C ILE A 133 6.27 6.60 12.61
N ALA A 134 6.32 5.30 12.31
CA ALA A 134 5.70 4.73 11.13
C ALA A 134 4.72 3.61 11.48
N SER A 135 3.57 3.59 10.80
CA SER A 135 2.46 2.70 11.11
C SER A 135 2.67 1.26 10.62
N ALA A 136 2.23 0.28 11.41
CA ALA A 136 2.26 -1.13 11.01
C ALA A 136 1.38 -1.45 9.78
N ALA A 137 0.38 -0.61 9.51
CA ALA A 137 -0.73 -0.84 8.58
C ALA A 137 -1.72 -1.92 9.02
N ASP A 138 -2.84 -1.99 8.31
CA ASP A 138 -4.13 -2.44 8.83
C ASP A 138 -4.70 -3.66 8.06
N GLU A 139 -3.83 -4.58 7.61
CA GLU A 139 -4.19 -5.75 6.80
C GLU A 139 -4.08 -7.12 7.51
N GLN A 140 -3.78 -7.14 8.82
CA GLN A 140 -3.60 -8.37 9.60
C GLN A 140 -2.62 -9.38 8.97
N SER A 141 -1.57 -8.86 8.34
CA SER A 141 -0.71 -9.67 7.49
C SER A 141 0.75 -9.66 7.96
N ARG A 142 1.53 -10.53 7.31
CA ARG A 142 3.00 -10.52 7.36
C ARG A 142 3.62 -9.81 6.17
N HIS A 143 2.80 -9.17 5.31
CA HIS A 143 3.35 -8.39 4.22
C HIS A 143 3.94 -7.09 4.77
N ASN A 144 4.87 -6.52 4.01
CA ASN A 144 5.50 -5.28 4.36
C ASN A 144 4.66 -4.14 3.78
N ASN A 145 4.21 -3.24 4.64
CA ASN A 145 3.68 -1.97 4.20
C ASN A 145 4.81 -0.92 4.19
N TYR A 146 4.76 -0.03 3.22
CA TYR A 146 5.69 1.10 3.11
C TYR A 146 4.94 2.39 3.42
N PRO A 147 5.60 3.44 3.93
CA PRO A 147 7.05 3.57 4.15
C PRO A 147 7.54 2.89 5.44
N SER A 148 6.67 2.31 6.27
CA SER A 148 7.06 1.80 7.57
C SER A 148 8.10 0.67 7.56
N SER A 149 8.25 -0.04 6.45
CA SER A 149 9.29 -1.06 6.26
C SER A 149 10.60 -0.53 5.65
N LEU A 150 10.70 0.77 5.34
CA LEU A 150 11.96 1.41 4.93
C LEU A 150 12.96 1.44 6.10
N GLU A 151 14.24 1.61 5.78
CA GLU A 151 15.26 1.77 6.82
C GLU A 151 15.01 3.04 7.63
N HIS A 152 15.48 3.04 8.88
CA HIS A 152 15.46 4.20 9.78
C HIS A 152 14.06 4.69 10.22
N THR A 153 12.99 3.94 9.93
CA THR A 153 11.69 4.14 10.56
C THR A 153 11.61 3.50 11.95
N ILE A 154 10.67 3.97 12.76
CA ILE A 154 10.26 3.34 14.01
C ILE A 154 8.87 2.76 13.79
N TRP A 155 8.83 1.48 13.43
CA TRP A 155 7.59 0.75 13.16
C TRP A 155 6.77 0.52 14.44
N VAL A 156 5.53 1.00 14.46
CA VAL A 156 4.64 1.02 15.62
C VAL A 156 3.42 0.11 15.40
N ASN A 157 3.24 -0.81 16.33
CA ASN A 157 2.08 -1.69 16.36
C ASN A 157 0.98 -1.24 17.32
N SER A 158 -0.22 -1.82 17.18
CA SER A 158 -1.39 -1.58 18.00
C SER A 158 -1.68 -2.75 18.95
N ILE A 159 -1.86 -2.42 20.24
CA ILE A 159 -2.34 -3.33 21.28
C ILE A 159 -3.56 -2.74 21.99
N ARG A 160 -4.41 -3.59 22.55
CA ARG A 160 -5.66 -3.22 23.22
C ARG A 160 -5.90 -4.09 24.46
N ASN A 161 -6.87 -3.67 25.27
CA ASN A 161 -7.29 -4.37 26.49
C ASN A 161 -8.53 -5.25 26.31
N GLY A 162 -9.04 -5.43 25.10
CA GLY A 162 -10.29 -6.13 24.80
C GLY A 162 -11.11 -5.35 23.77
N ASP A 163 -12.25 -5.89 23.35
CA ASP A 163 -13.17 -5.21 22.43
C ASP A 163 -14.50 -4.78 23.05
N GLY A 164 -14.78 -5.21 24.29
CA GLY A 164 -16.01 -4.87 25.00
C GLY A 164 -17.28 -5.48 24.40
N SER A 165 -17.15 -6.33 23.37
CA SER A 165 -18.24 -7.02 22.69
C SER A 165 -18.11 -8.53 22.83
N VAL A 166 -17.09 -9.12 22.21
CA VAL A 166 -16.81 -10.56 22.20
C VAL A 166 -15.65 -10.89 23.16
N VAL A 167 -14.77 -9.94 23.43
CA VAL A 167 -13.68 -10.06 24.41
C VAL A 167 -13.82 -8.97 25.46
N GLU A 168 -14.06 -9.39 26.71
CA GLU A 168 -14.18 -8.47 27.84
C GLU A 168 -12.92 -7.61 28.03
N ASN A 169 -13.14 -6.35 28.41
CA ASN A 169 -12.05 -5.42 28.66
C ASN A 169 -11.29 -5.77 29.96
N THR A 170 -9.97 -5.91 29.86
CA THR A 170 -9.02 -6.05 30.95
C THR A 170 -8.32 -4.72 31.23
N ASN A 171 -7.36 -4.71 32.16
CA ASN A 171 -6.52 -3.53 32.46
C ASN A 171 -5.05 -3.71 32.04
N ASP A 172 -4.71 -4.77 31.30
CA ASP A 172 -3.31 -5.11 31.04
C ASP A 172 -2.81 -4.75 29.62
N TYR A 173 -3.72 -4.46 28.68
CA TYR A 173 -3.44 -4.09 27.28
C TYR A 173 -2.37 -4.97 26.63
N LYS A 174 -2.61 -6.27 26.57
CA LYS A 174 -1.67 -7.22 25.96
C LYS A 174 -2.15 -7.79 24.64
N ILE A 175 -3.40 -7.56 24.26
CA ILE A 175 -3.98 -8.19 23.07
C ILE A 175 -3.54 -7.38 21.85
N LEU A 176 -2.91 -8.03 20.88
CA LEU A 176 -2.65 -7.42 19.58
C LEU A 176 -3.98 -7.05 18.92
N ASN A 177 -4.08 -5.85 18.35
CA ASN A 177 -5.32 -5.49 17.66
C ASN A 177 -5.45 -6.30 16.36
N GLY A 178 -6.62 -6.89 16.10
CA GLY A 178 -6.81 -7.86 15.02
C GLY A 178 -6.58 -7.29 13.62
N CYS A 179 -6.69 -5.98 13.42
CA CYS A 179 -6.47 -5.36 12.12
C CYS A 179 -5.01 -5.10 11.75
N THR A 180 -4.06 -5.10 12.69
CA THR A 180 -2.69 -4.62 12.41
C THR A 180 -1.79 -5.68 11.77
N ASN A 181 -0.84 -5.27 10.92
CA ASN A 181 0.22 -6.18 10.47
C ASN A 181 1.17 -6.58 11.60
N TYR A 182 1.94 -7.62 11.34
CA TYR A 182 2.95 -8.16 12.25
C TYR A 182 4.09 -8.81 11.46
N GLY A 183 5.31 -8.72 11.96
CA GLY A 183 6.45 -9.27 11.26
C GLY A 183 7.80 -8.87 11.82
N PRO A 184 8.87 -9.22 11.09
CA PRO A 184 10.24 -9.08 11.59
C PRO A 184 10.74 -7.65 11.81
N THR A 185 10.02 -6.65 11.31
CA THR A 185 10.31 -5.22 11.45
C THR A 185 9.72 -4.60 12.73
N ALA A 186 8.90 -5.35 13.47
CA ALA A 186 8.21 -4.83 14.64
C ALA A 186 9.15 -4.22 15.69
N TRP A 187 8.89 -2.96 16.09
CA TRP A 187 9.72 -2.29 17.10
C TRP A 187 9.04 -2.19 18.46
N VAL A 188 7.89 -1.54 18.54
CA VAL A 188 7.12 -1.34 19.79
C VAL A 188 5.63 -1.39 19.51
N SER A 189 4.82 -1.62 20.54
CA SER A 189 3.36 -1.58 20.45
C SER A 189 2.74 -0.57 21.40
N ILE A 190 1.73 0.16 20.93
CA ILE A 190 1.10 1.25 21.68
C ILE A 190 -0.37 0.91 21.92
N PRO A 191 -0.89 1.15 23.14
CA PRO A 191 -2.31 1.05 23.41
C PRO A 191 -3.14 1.97 22.52
N SER A 192 -4.10 1.41 21.78
CA SER A 192 -5.04 2.16 20.95
C SER A 192 -6.41 1.48 20.92
N THR A 193 -7.44 2.23 20.48
CA THR A 193 -8.79 1.70 20.26
C THR A 193 -9.03 1.28 18.81
N GLY A 194 -8.41 1.98 17.86
CA GLY A 194 -8.28 1.62 16.45
C GLY A 194 -6.97 0.91 16.16
N CYS A 195 -6.64 0.79 14.88
CA CYS A 195 -5.51 0.01 14.39
C CYS A 195 -4.17 0.76 14.55
N SER A 196 -3.17 0.38 13.77
CA SER A 196 -1.80 0.88 13.90
C SER A 196 -1.66 2.39 13.64
N SER A 197 -2.56 2.95 12.84
CA SER A 197 -2.60 4.39 12.57
C SER A 197 -2.82 5.20 13.86
N GLU A 198 -3.76 4.83 14.73
CA GLU A 198 -3.97 5.51 16.03
C GLU A 198 -2.76 5.32 16.96
N ALA A 199 -2.21 4.11 16.98
CA ALA A 199 -1.02 3.78 17.76
C ALA A 199 0.16 4.68 17.38
N THR A 200 0.29 5.04 16.09
CA THR A 200 1.31 5.95 15.57
C THR A 200 1.12 7.38 16.09
N GLY A 201 -0.09 7.94 16.03
CA GLY A 201 -0.37 9.28 16.59
C GLY A 201 -0.02 9.37 18.09
N ARG A 202 -0.39 8.33 18.85
CA ARG A 202 -0.06 8.22 20.28
C ARG A 202 1.45 8.04 20.53
N ALA A 203 2.16 7.24 19.73
CA ALA A 203 3.62 7.10 19.81
C ALA A 203 4.32 8.43 19.51
N SER A 204 3.91 9.15 18.48
CA SER A 204 4.44 10.46 18.12
C SER A 204 4.29 11.45 19.27
N GLY A 205 3.16 11.45 19.97
CA GLY A 205 2.98 12.29 21.14
C GLY A 205 3.87 11.88 22.32
N LEU A 206 4.09 10.57 22.52
CA LEU A 206 5.04 10.08 23.53
C LEU A 206 6.48 10.52 23.23
N VAL A 207 6.89 10.48 21.96
CA VAL A 207 8.21 10.95 21.51
C VAL A 207 8.32 12.48 21.62
N ALA A 208 7.25 13.23 21.33
CA ALA A 208 7.21 14.68 21.54
C ALA A 208 7.43 15.05 23.03
N LEU A 209 6.82 14.31 23.97
CA LEU A 209 7.07 14.49 25.40
C LEU A 209 8.54 14.23 25.77
N LEU A 210 9.13 13.15 25.24
CA LEU A 210 10.54 12.81 25.45
C LEU A 210 11.46 13.95 24.97
N ILE A 211 11.26 14.42 23.74
CA ILE A 211 12.07 15.50 23.15
C ILE A 211 11.89 16.80 23.93
N SER A 212 10.65 17.15 24.30
CA SER A 212 10.35 18.34 25.11
C SER A 212 11.06 18.30 26.47
N ARG A 213 11.02 17.15 27.16
CA ARG A 213 11.76 16.96 28.42
C ARG A 213 13.27 17.14 28.23
N ALA A 214 13.82 16.58 27.15
CA ALA A 214 15.25 16.69 26.87
C ALA A 214 15.67 18.13 26.53
N LYS A 215 14.88 18.89 25.76
CA LYS A 215 15.10 20.32 25.50
C LYS A 215 15.19 21.11 26.81
N ASN A 216 14.24 20.89 27.73
CA ASN A 216 14.29 21.50 29.07
C ASN A 216 15.57 21.15 29.85
N LEU A 217 16.03 19.90 29.78
CA LEU A 217 17.27 19.48 30.46
C LEU A 217 18.51 20.12 29.81
N VAL A 218 18.52 20.30 28.48
CA VAL A 218 19.57 21.02 27.76
C VAL A 218 19.61 22.48 28.18
N ASP A 219 18.46 23.16 28.23
CA ASP A 219 18.36 24.57 28.64
C ASP A 219 18.81 24.80 30.09
N LEU A 220 18.58 23.80 30.96
CA LEU A 220 19.06 23.80 32.34
C LEU A 220 20.55 23.41 32.49
N GLY A 221 21.24 23.07 31.39
CA GLY A 221 22.62 22.59 31.42
C GLY A 221 22.81 21.22 32.06
N LEU A 222 21.73 20.44 32.20
CA LEU A 222 21.72 19.09 32.79
C LEU A 222 21.91 18.00 31.74
N MET A 223 21.77 18.32 30.46
CA MET A 223 21.98 17.42 29.34
C MET A 223 22.68 18.16 28.21
N GLN A 224 23.51 17.45 27.45
CA GLN A 224 24.12 17.99 26.22
C GLN A 224 23.28 17.59 25.01
N ARG A 225 23.26 18.48 24.01
CA ARG A 225 22.76 18.17 22.67
C ARG A 225 23.55 17.02 22.06
N TYR A 226 22.97 16.39 21.05
CA TYR A 226 23.68 15.36 20.32
C TYR A 226 24.87 15.97 19.55
N PRO A 227 26.06 15.36 19.57
CA PRO A 227 27.22 15.91 18.86
C PRO A 227 26.96 16.09 17.36
N GLY A 228 27.09 17.32 16.87
CA GLY A 228 26.90 17.66 15.46
C GLY A 228 25.46 18.00 15.05
N LEU A 229 24.50 17.93 15.98
CA LEU A 229 23.11 18.31 15.75
C LEU A 229 22.67 19.42 16.70
N ASP A 230 21.66 20.19 16.29
CA ASP A 230 21.00 21.18 17.14
C ASP A 230 19.92 20.57 18.05
N THR A 231 19.64 19.28 17.89
CA THR A 231 18.65 18.52 18.66
C THR A 231 19.26 17.85 19.90
N PRO A 232 18.46 17.53 20.93
CA PRO A 232 18.95 16.79 22.10
C PRO A 232 19.42 15.36 21.79
N PHE A 233 18.88 14.73 20.75
CA PHE A 233 19.09 13.32 20.38
C PHE A 233 19.32 13.16 18.89
N SER A 234 19.97 12.05 18.50
CA SER A 234 19.80 11.48 17.16
C SER A 234 18.46 10.72 17.06
N ALA A 235 18.03 10.39 15.84
CA ALA A 235 16.86 9.54 15.63
C ALA A 235 17.05 8.13 16.23
N GLN A 236 18.27 7.56 16.16
CA GLN A 236 18.54 6.25 16.79
C GLN A 236 18.47 6.28 18.30
N GLU A 237 18.97 7.32 18.97
CA GLU A 237 18.88 7.38 20.43
C GLU A 237 17.41 7.34 20.89
N ILE A 238 16.50 7.99 20.16
CA ILE A 238 15.05 7.92 20.42
C ILE A 238 14.52 6.50 20.21
N ARG A 239 14.87 5.85 19.10
CA ARG A 239 14.51 4.45 18.80
C ARG A 239 14.96 3.50 19.92
N GLN A 240 16.18 3.67 20.43
CA GLN A 240 16.72 2.86 21.52
C GLN A 240 16.07 3.16 22.88
N LEU A 241 15.72 4.41 23.16
CA LEU A 241 15.01 4.81 24.38
C LEU A 241 13.60 4.20 24.43
N LEU A 242 12.87 4.21 23.30
CA LEU A 242 11.56 3.55 23.21
C LEU A 242 11.67 2.06 23.54
N ARG A 243 12.64 1.36 22.92
CA ARG A 243 12.95 -0.04 23.22
C ARG A 243 13.24 -0.27 24.70
N LEU A 244 14.14 0.52 25.29
CA LEU A 244 14.56 0.33 26.68
C LEU A 244 13.42 0.60 27.68
N SER A 245 12.47 1.46 27.31
CA SER A 245 11.31 1.78 28.12
C SER A 245 10.17 0.77 28.02
N ALA A 246 10.24 -0.18 27.09
CA ALA A 246 9.16 -1.09 26.79
C ALA A 246 8.95 -2.16 27.86
N GLU A 247 7.70 -2.36 28.25
CA GLU A 247 7.23 -3.48 29.04
C GLU A 247 6.97 -4.67 28.11
N ASP A 248 7.76 -5.72 28.28
CA ASP A 248 7.68 -6.97 27.52
C ASP A 248 6.29 -7.62 27.64
N ILE A 249 5.71 -8.00 26.50
CA ILE A 249 4.43 -8.71 26.40
C ILE A 249 4.73 -10.16 26.01
N ASN A 250 4.65 -11.06 26.98
CA ASN A 250 4.90 -12.48 26.79
C ASN A 250 3.68 -13.32 27.20
N GLN A 251 2.90 -13.71 26.22
CA GLN A 251 1.63 -14.41 26.34
C GLN A 251 1.41 -15.43 25.20
N SER A 252 0.63 -16.46 25.52
CA SER A 252 0.13 -17.45 24.57
C SER A 252 -1.04 -18.19 25.21
N GLY A 253 -2.06 -18.55 24.45
CA GLY A 253 -3.20 -19.33 24.97
C GLY A 253 -4.44 -19.26 24.11
N ASP A 254 -5.48 -19.98 24.53
CA ASP A 254 -6.83 -19.83 23.97
C ASP A 254 -7.39 -18.46 24.38
N LEU A 255 -8.18 -17.86 23.50
CA LEU A 255 -8.89 -16.61 23.76
C LEU A 255 -10.39 -16.91 23.84
N ASP A 256 -10.96 -16.78 25.03
CA ASP A 256 -12.38 -17.04 25.25
C ASP A 256 -13.22 -15.92 24.61
N LEU A 257 -14.09 -16.28 23.67
CA LEU A 257 -15.07 -15.39 23.06
C LEU A 257 -16.41 -15.48 23.83
N ASP A 258 -16.90 -14.36 24.38
CA ASP A 258 -18.24 -14.25 24.95
C ASP A 258 -19.24 -13.84 23.86
N THR A 259 -19.96 -14.81 23.28
CA THR A 259 -20.83 -14.56 22.14
C THR A 259 -22.32 -14.57 22.51
N PRO A 260 -23.14 -13.61 22.05
CA PRO A 260 -24.60 -13.69 22.14
C PRO A 260 -25.16 -14.95 21.47
N SER A 261 -26.30 -15.46 21.98
CA SER A 261 -26.85 -16.80 21.64
C SER A 261 -27.16 -17.06 20.16
N GLY A 262 -27.41 -16.02 19.35
CA GLY A 262 -27.66 -16.14 17.91
C GLY A 262 -26.38 -16.32 17.08
N LEU A 263 -25.33 -15.58 17.43
CA LEU A 263 -24.01 -15.63 16.78
C LEU A 263 -23.25 -16.92 17.16
N TRP A 264 -23.50 -17.45 18.37
CA TRP A 264 -22.92 -18.72 18.83
C TRP A 264 -23.20 -19.91 17.89
N ALA A 265 -24.34 -19.93 17.20
CA ALA A 265 -24.67 -21.01 16.25
C ALA A 265 -23.74 -21.06 15.03
N ILE A 266 -23.16 -19.91 14.66
CA ILE A 266 -22.19 -19.74 13.56
C ILE A 266 -20.77 -19.82 14.13
N LEU A 267 -20.50 -19.14 15.24
CA LEU A 267 -19.15 -18.99 15.79
C LEU A 267 -18.63 -20.21 16.56
N ARG A 268 -19.47 -21.13 17.03
CA ARG A 268 -19.03 -22.31 17.80
C ARG A 268 -18.06 -23.23 17.05
N ASP A 269 -18.01 -23.14 15.73
CA ASP A 269 -17.12 -23.95 14.88
C ASP A 269 -15.73 -23.29 14.72
N PHE A 270 -15.52 -22.08 15.25
CA PHE A 270 -14.26 -21.30 15.21
C PHE A 270 -13.63 -21.22 16.61
N LYS A 271 -12.30 -21.32 16.70
CA LYS A 271 -11.57 -21.33 17.97
C LYS A 271 -10.53 -20.22 17.95
N SER A 272 -10.73 -19.18 18.76
CA SER A 272 -9.78 -18.07 18.83
C SER A 272 -8.60 -18.36 19.74
N LYS A 273 -7.43 -17.89 19.34
CA LYS A 273 -6.20 -17.91 20.14
C LYS A 273 -5.55 -16.54 20.20
N GLN A 274 -4.84 -16.29 21.29
CA GLN A 274 -3.92 -15.17 21.37
C GLN A 274 -2.74 -15.39 20.42
N PHE A 275 -2.24 -14.30 19.82
CA PHE A 275 -0.98 -14.34 19.07
C PHE A 275 0.17 -14.76 20.00
N PRO A 276 0.98 -15.76 19.61
CA PRO A 276 2.03 -16.31 20.48
C PRO A 276 3.25 -15.38 20.51
N THR A 277 3.44 -14.68 21.63
CA THR A 277 4.59 -13.80 21.88
C THR A 277 5.66 -14.53 22.71
N GLN A 278 6.82 -13.91 22.90
CA GLN A 278 7.91 -14.49 23.69
C GLN A 278 8.65 -13.42 24.49
N ALA A 279 9.35 -13.82 25.55
CA ALA A 279 10.14 -12.89 26.34
C ALA A 279 11.18 -12.14 25.48
N GLY A 280 11.26 -10.83 25.69
CA GLY A 280 12.13 -9.92 24.94
C GLY A 280 11.44 -9.42 23.67
N TRP A 281 12.11 -9.59 22.52
CA TRP A 281 11.54 -9.19 21.25
C TRP A 281 10.78 -10.34 20.59
N ASP A 282 9.63 -10.03 19.99
CA ASP A 282 8.82 -10.91 19.17
C ASP A 282 8.24 -10.19 17.94
N GLN A 283 7.80 -10.96 16.94
CA GLN A 283 7.32 -10.41 15.66
C GLN A 283 5.94 -9.76 15.70
N TYR A 284 5.20 -9.89 16.80
CA TYR A 284 3.86 -9.33 16.97
C TYR A 284 3.91 -8.03 17.75
N THR A 285 4.60 -8.00 18.90
CA THR A 285 4.63 -6.82 19.77
C THR A 285 5.95 -6.04 19.75
N GLY A 286 6.93 -6.51 18.97
CA GLY A 286 8.28 -5.95 18.98
C GLY A 286 8.93 -6.17 20.35
N TYR A 287 9.47 -5.11 20.94
CA TYR A 287 9.97 -5.12 22.33
C TYR A 287 8.89 -4.92 23.39
N GLY A 288 7.62 -4.82 22.99
CA GLY A 288 6.48 -4.63 23.87
C GLY A 288 6.03 -3.17 23.96
N ARG A 289 5.45 -2.79 25.11
CA ARG A 289 4.74 -1.51 25.31
C ARG A 289 5.61 -0.45 26.00
N PRO A 290 6.02 0.64 25.32
CA PRO A 290 6.74 1.75 25.95
C PRO A 290 6.00 2.32 27.17
N ASN A 291 6.70 2.42 28.31
CA ASN A 291 6.19 3.07 29.51
C ASN A 291 6.71 4.51 29.60
N ALA A 292 5.80 5.50 29.56
CA ALA A 292 6.16 6.91 29.55
C ALA A 292 6.97 7.36 30.81
N ILE A 293 6.64 6.84 31.99
CA ILE A 293 7.36 7.19 33.22
C ILE A 293 8.77 6.63 33.17
N THR A 294 8.92 5.36 32.77
CA THR A 294 10.22 4.73 32.58
C THR A 294 11.04 5.49 31.54
N LEU A 295 10.46 5.77 30.38
CA LEU A 295 11.08 6.49 29.27
C LEU A 295 11.68 7.84 29.72
N LEU A 296 10.89 8.66 30.41
CA LEU A 296 11.35 9.97 30.87
C LEU A 296 12.37 9.89 32.02
N SER A 297 12.30 8.84 32.84
CA SER A 297 13.24 8.62 33.95
C SER A 297 14.65 8.21 33.51
N LEU A 298 14.81 7.73 32.27
CA LEU A 298 16.12 7.39 31.70
C LEU A 298 17.00 8.64 31.50
N LEU A 299 16.40 9.83 31.37
CA LEU A 299 17.14 11.05 31.08
C LEU A 299 17.74 11.71 32.34
N PRO A 300 18.96 12.26 32.26
CA PRO A 300 19.91 12.21 31.14
C PRO A 300 20.90 11.01 31.21
N TYR A 301 20.72 10.10 32.17
CA TYR A 301 21.78 9.19 32.62
C TYR A 301 21.92 7.90 31.81
N SER A 302 20.83 7.39 31.25
CA SER A 302 20.73 6.05 30.66
C SER A 302 20.28 6.09 29.20
N ILE A 303 20.86 6.99 28.41
CA ILE A 303 20.63 7.07 26.96
C ILE A 303 21.54 6.02 26.28
N PRO A 304 20.98 5.00 25.60
CA PRO A 304 21.77 3.92 25.02
C PRO A 304 22.71 4.38 23.90
N PRO A 305 23.81 3.65 23.64
CA PRO A 305 24.55 3.79 22.39
C PRO A 305 23.67 3.39 21.20
N GLU A 306 24.08 3.80 20.00
CA GLU A 306 23.41 3.52 18.74
C GLU A 306 23.94 2.23 18.13
N ALA A 307 23.03 1.42 17.63
CA ALA A 307 23.28 0.23 16.83
C ALA A 307 22.39 0.33 15.59
N ASP A 308 22.95 0.07 14.42
CA ASP A 308 22.27 0.17 13.14
C ASP A 308 22.83 -0.88 12.16
N LEU A 309 21.96 -1.69 11.57
CA LEU A 309 22.30 -2.71 10.57
C LEU A 309 21.82 -2.32 9.15
N SER A 310 21.44 -1.06 8.93
CA SER A 310 21.13 -0.54 7.60
C SER A 310 22.37 -0.54 6.68
N GLY A 311 22.14 -0.47 5.36
CA GLY A 311 23.18 -0.22 4.34
C GLY A 311 23.98 -1.43 3.84
N GLY A 312 23.75 -2.64 4.35
CA GLY A 312 24.46 -3.87 3.93
C GLY A 312 23.58 -4.91 3.25
N LEU A 313 22.63 -5.46 4.00
CA LEU A 313 21.66 -6.44 3.51
C LEU A 313 20.26 -5.82 3.57
N ASP A 314 19.55 -5.91 2.45
CA ASP A 314 18.15 -5.48 2.40
C ASP A 314 17.31 -6.39 3.33
N TRP A 315 16.24 -5.83 3.89
CA TRP A 315 15.25 -6.63 4.60
C TRP A 315 14.79 -7.82 3.72
N PHE A 316 14.75 -9.01 4.31
CA PHE A 316 14.32 -10.25 3.66
C PHE A 316 15.17 -10.72 2.49
N GLN A 317 16.37 -10.16 2.30
CA GLN A 317 17.27 -10.60 1.24
C GLN A 317 17.54 -12.11 1.33
N THR A 318 17.43 -12.80 0.18
CA THR A 318 17.76 -14.22 0.08
C THR A 318 19.22 -14.38 -0.33
N VAL A 319 20.00 -15.07 0.50
CA VAL A 319 21.42 -15.35 0.27
C VAL A 319 21.60 -16.81 -0.13
N ASP A 320 22.19 -17.02 -1.31
CA ASP A 320 22.53 -18.36 -1.81
C ASP A 320 23.91 -18.82 -1.28
N PRO A 321 23.98 -19.75 -0.31
CA PRO A 321 25.24 -20.21 0.28
C PRO A 321 26.12 -21.01 -0.69
N SER A 322 25.55 -21.49 -1.81
CA SER A 322 26.31 -22.18 -2.85
C SER A 322 27.19 -21.20 -3.64
N LYS A 323 26.67 -19.98 -3.87
CA LYS A 323 27.32 -18.89 -4.63
C LYS A 323 28.11 -17.93 -3.73
N THR A 324 27.60 -17.62 -2.54
CA THR A 324 28.18 -16.63 -1.62
C THR A 324 28.73 -17.29 -0.36
N LYS A 325 30.05 -17.34 -0.21
CA LYS A 325 30.72 -17.99 0.93
C LYS A 325 30.80 -17.12 2.18
N GLN A 326 31.01 -15.83 2.00
CA GLN A 326 31.10 -14.83 3.05
C GLN A 326 30.31 -13.60 2.62
N VAL A 327 29.59 -13.01 3.56
CA VAL A 327 28.79 -11.80 3.38
C VAL A 327 29.35 -10.73 4.33
N PRO A 328 29.88 -9.61 3.83
CA PRO A 328 30.23 -8.50 4.69
C PRO A 328 28.95 -7.90 5.28
N ILE A 329 28.87 -7.83 6.60
CA ILE A 329 27.78 -7.15 7.28
C ILE A 329 28.21 -5.72 7.54
N VAL A 330 27.58 -4.80 6.82
CA VAL A 330 27.76 -3.35 6.98
C VAL A 330 26.75 -2.85 8.03
N GLY A 331 27.15 -1.84 8.79
CA GLY A 331 26.29 -1.15 9.73
C GLY A 331 27.04 -0.07 10.49
N SER A 332 26.35 0.55 11.44
CA SER A 332 26.86 1.64 12.26
C SER A 332 26.79 1.30 13.77
N ALA A 333 27.81 1.70 14.51
CA ALA A 333 27.91 1.52 15.95
C ALA A 333 28.56 2.76 16.59
N ARG A 334 27.87 3.36 17.56
CA ARG A 334 28.30 4.64 18.14
C ARG A 334 27.89 4.77 19.60
N ALA A 335 28.74 5.39 20.41
CA ALA A 335 28.40 5.77 21.79
C ALA A 335 28.70 7.25 22.03
N ALA A 336 27.84 8.13 21.50
CA ALA A 336 28.02 9.58 21.53
C ALA A 336 28.11 10.18 22.94
N ARG A 337 27.60 9.46 23.95
CA ARG A 337 27.53 9.91 25.35
C ARG A 337 28.52 9.20 26.28
N ALA A 338 29.44 8.43 25.71
CA ALA A 338 30.41 7.62 26.43
C ALA A 338 31.80 7.76 25.79
N SER A 339 32.86 7.37 26.50
CA SER A 339 34.23 7.49 25.97
C SER A 339 34.69 6.29 25.14
N SER A 340 33.96 5.18 25.20
CA SER A 340 34.25 3.95 24.45
C SER A 340 33.04 3.02 24.44
N PHE A 341 33.02 2.09 23.50
CA PHE A 341 32.04 1.02 23.43
C PHE A 341 32.65 -0.28 22.90
N THR A 342 31.94 -1.38 23.13
CA THR A 342 32.14 -2.67 22.46
C THR A 342 30.92 -3.03 21.64
N TYR A 343 31.09 -3.79 20.57
CA TYR A 343 29.96 -4.35 19.82
C TYR A 343 30.08 -5.85 19.64
N THR A 344 28.94 -6.54 19.59
CA THR A 344 28.81 -7.91 19.11
C THR A 344 27.86 -7.95 17.94
N LEU A 345 28.28 -8.60 16.86
CA LEU A 345 27.42 -8.97 15.75
C LEU A 345 27.11 -10.46 15.88
N GLU A 346 25.82 -10.79 15.81
CA GLU A 346 25.29 -12.09 16.20
C GLU A 346 24.32 -12.63 15.14
N CYS A 347 24.14 -13.95 15.09
CA CYS A 347 23.20 -14.61 14.19
C CYS A 347 22.40 -15.72 14.89
N GLY A 348 21.08 -15.68 14.79
CA GLY A 348 20.14 -16.67 15.33
C GLY A 348 19.27 -17.32 14.24
N CYS A 349 18.77 -18.53 14.52
CA CYS A 349 17.93 -19.28 13.58
C CYS A 349 16.45 -18.86 13.67
N GLY A 350 15.83 -18.57 12.53
CA GLY A 350 14.44 -18.10 12.42
C GLY A 350 14.29 -16.58 12.58
N VAL A 351 13.04 -16.14 12.56
CA VAL A 351 12.63 -14.73 12.74
C VAL A 351 12.78 -14.26 14.19
N GLN A 352 12.41 -15.12 15.15
CA GLN A 352 12.39 -14.82 16.59
C GLN A 352 13.30 -15.76 17.40
N PRO A 353 14.60 -15.86 17.07
CA PRO A 353 15.53 -16.77 17.75
C PRO A 353 15.61 -16.50 19.25
N LYS A 354 15.67 -17.57 20.03
CA LYS A 354 15.92 -17.53 21.49
C LYS A 354 17.41 -17.52 21.81
N ASP A 355 18.21 -18.13 20.93
CA ASP A 355 19.65 -18.26 21.06
C ASP A 355 20.36 -17.61 19.88
N PHE A 356 21.49 -16.96 20.16
CA PHE A 356 22.32 -16.27 19.19
C PHE A 356 23.78 -16.72 19.32
N GLU A 357 24.48 -16.79 18.19
CA GLU A 357 25.94 -16.99 18.16
C GLU A 357 26.61 -15.70 17.70
N THR A 358 27.68 -15.31 18.39
CA THR A 358 28.52 -14.19 17.98
C THR A 358 29.31 -14.57 16.72
N ILE A 359 29.07 -13.82 15.64
CA ILE A 359 29.80 -13.96 14.37
C ILE A 359 30.99 -12.98 14.27
N ALA A 360 30.89 -11.82 14.92
CA ALA A 360 31.99 -10.87 15.04
C ALA A 360 31.86 -10.03 16.32
N SER A 361 32.95 -9.44 16.77
CA SER A 361 32.96 -8.48 17.87
C SER A 361 34.10 -7.49 17.69
N GLY A 362 33.95 -6.31 18.30
CA GLY A 362 34.98 -5.28 18.29
C GLY A 362 34.80 -4.27 19.41
N SER A 363 35.72 -3.32 19.49
CA SER A 363 35.64 -2.19 20.41
C SER A 363 36.21 -0.94 19.75
N SER A 364 35.69 0.22 20.15
CA SER A 364 36.11 1.49 19.60
C SER A 364 35.94 2.64 20.60
N THR A 365 36.71 3.70 20.40
CA THR A 365 36.55 5.01 21.05
C THR A 365 35.97 6.06 20.10
N GLN A 366 35.76 5.71 18.83
CA GLN A 366 35.19 6.56 17.78
C GLN A 366 33.96 5.87 17.17
N ALA A 367 33.06 6.66 16.60
CA ALA A 367 31.94 6.11 15.83
C ALA A 367 32.45 5.22 14.69
N ILE A 368 31.73 4.13 14.43
CA ILE A 368 31.88 3.30 13.24
C ILE A 368 30.63 3.57 12.42
N ASP A 369 30.77 4.22 11.26
CA ASP A 369 29.64 4.61 10.41
C ASP A 369 29.76 3.87 9.07
N ASP A 370 28.67 3.25 8.62
CA ASP A 370 28.49 2.57 7.33
C ASP A 370 29.67 1.67 6.91
N SER A 371 30.15 0.89 7.87
CA SER A 371 31.39 0.12 7.75
C SER A 371 31.16 -1.36 7.99
N VAL A 372 32.05 -2.21 7.48
CA VAL A 372 31.98 -3.66 7.70
C VAL A 372 32.26 -3.98 9.17
N LEU A 373 31.23 -4.43 9.88
CA LEU A 373 31.28 -4.82 11.30
C LEU A 373 31.77 -6.26 11.48
N GLY A 374 31.55 -7.11 10.47
CA GLY A 374 31.94 -8.52 10.49
C GLY A 374 31.71 -9.23 9.16
N GLN A 375 32.18 -10.47 9.07
CA GLN A 375 31.94 -11.37 7.93
C GLN A 375 31.05 -12.51 8.38
N TRP A 376 29.91 -12.69 7.71
CA TRP A 376 28.96 -13.74 8.00
C TRP A 376 29.11 -14.88 6.98
N ALA A 377 29.13 -16.14 7.46
CA ALA A 377 29.24 -17.33 6.62
C ALA A 377 27.89 -18.09 6.55
N PRO A 378 27.05 -17.87 5.51
CA PRO A 378 25.68 -18.38 5.49
C PRO A 378 25.61 -19.92 5.52
N ALA A 379 26.55 -20.60 4.85
CA ALA A 379 26.60 -22.07 4.85
C ALA A 379 26.84 -22.68 6.24
N ALA A 380 27.64 -22.01 7.08
CA ALA A 380 27.89 -22.46 8.46
C ALA A 380 26.63 -22.26 9.33
N THR A 381 25.95 -21.12 9.17
CA THR A 381 24.67 -20.85 9.84
C THR A 381 23.60 -21.85 9.42
N ALA A 382 23.47 -22.15 8.12
CA ALA A 382 22.51 -23.15 7.63
C ALA A 382 22.75 -24.53 8.27
N ALA A 383 24.01 -24.99 8.32
CA ALA A 383 24.35 -26.27 8.94
C ALA A 383 23.99 -26.28 10.44
N ARG A 384 24.28 -25.20 11.17
CA ARG A 384 23.92 -25.05 12.58
C ARG A 384 22.42 -25.02 12.83
N CYS A 385 21.67 -24.32 11.97
CA CYS A 385 20.21 -24.25 12.03
C CYS A 385 19.51 -25.50 11.49
N ASN A 386 20.27 -26.50 11.03
CA ASN A 386 19.76 -27.71 10.37
C ASN A 386 18.86 -27.38 9.17
N PHE A 387 19.20 -26.32 8.44
CA PHE A 387 18.53 -25.95 7.21
C PHE A 387 19.07 -26.80 6.06
N SER A 388 18.19 -27.12 5.13
CA SER A 388 18.58 -27.69 3.85
C SER A 388 18.36 -26.60 2.80
N PRO A 389 19.36 -25.76 2.47
CA PRO A 389 19.13 -24.58 1.65
C PRO A 389 18.48 -24.85 0.29
N SER A 390 18.63 -26.05 -0.27
CA SER A 390 17.99 -26.46 -1.53
C SER A 390 16.63 -27.14 -1.38
N ALA A 391 16.10 -27.28 -0.16
CA ALA A 391 14.78 -27.84 0.06
C ALA A 391 13.71 -26.81 -0.35
N PRO A 392 12.59 -27.26 -0.95
CA PRO A 392 11.47 -26.38 -1.28
C PRO A 392 10.96 -25.68 -0.02
N LEU A 393 10.75 -24.37 -0.12
CA LEU A 393 10.14 -23.57 0.94
C LEU A 393 8.65 -23.94 1.06
N ARG A 394 8.18 -24.11 2.29
CA ARG A 394 6.79 -24.45 2.65
C ARG A 394 6.15 -23.38 3.52
N SER A 395 6.95 -22.50 4.12
CA SER A 395 6.49 -21.33 4.87
C SER A 395 7.37 -20.12 4.58
N LEU A 396 6.86 -18.92 4.88
CA LEU A 396 7.60 -17.66 4.74
C LEU A 396 8.80 -17.55 5.68
N GLU A 397 8.82 -18.33 6.77
CA GLU A 397 9.91 -18.31 7.77
C GLU A 397 10.95 -19.41 7.53
N ASP A 398 10.74 -20.27 6.52
CA ASP A 398 11.66 -21.37 6.23
C ASP A 398 13.03 -20.83 5.85
N HIS A 399 14.05 -21.33 6.54
CA HIS A 399 15.44 -20.93 6.37
C HIS A 399 15.74 -19.45 6.65
N SER A 400 14.83 -18.72 7.30
CA SER A 400 15.09 -17.37 7.79
C SER A 400 16.11 -17.39 8.94
N VAL A 401 16.92 -16.35 9.03
CA VAL A 401 17.85 -16.09 10.13
C VAL A 401 17.77 -14.64 10.53
N THR A 402 18.05 -14.36 11.80
CA THR A 402 18.14 -12.99 12.31
C THR A 402 19.58 -12.64 12.60
N LEU A 403 20.08 -11.58 11.96
CA LEU A 403 21.28 -10.89 12.39
C LEU A 403 20.92 -9.87 13.47
N ARG A 404 21.80 -9.71 14.46
CA ARG A 404 21.63 -8.77 15.56
C ARG A 404 22.93 -8.06 15.87
N LEU A 405 22.90 -6.74 15.95
CA LEU A 405 24.00 -5.92 16.42
C LEU A 405 23.68 -5.44 17.83
N ARG A 406 24.58 -5.68 18.77
CA ARG A 406 24.50 -5.11 20.12
C ARG A 406 25.70 -4.24 20.38
N VAL A 407 25.46 -3.00 20.80
CA VAL A 407 26.50 -2.03 21.14
C VAL A 407 26.39 -1.74 22.63
N THR A 408 27.46 -1.95 23.38
CA THR A 408 27.51 -1.71 24.82
C THR A 408 28.50 -0.60 25.11
N ASP A 409 28.04 0.50 25.69
CA ASP A 409 28.90 1.60 26.10
C ASP A 409 29.66 1.28 27.40
N ASN A 410 30.66 2.09 27.75
CA ASN A 410 31.42 1.89 28.99
C ASN A 410 30.70 2.27 30.29
N LYS A 411 29.42 2.66 30.21
CA LYS A 411 28.52 2.87 31.34
C LYS A 411 27.57 1.68 31.55
N GLY A 412 27.59 0.71 30.64
CA GLY A 412 26.76 -0.49 30.67
C GLY A 412 25.41 -0.33 29.96
N ASN A 413 25.16 0.80 29.27
CA ASN A 413 23.98 0.93 28.43
C ASN A 413 24.17 0.12 27.15
N VAL A 414 23.08 -0.49 26.66
CA VAL A 414 23.10 -1.35 25.48
C VAL A 414 22.13 -0.83 24.44
N GLY A 415 22.63 -0.57 23.23
CA GLY A 415 21.88 -0.38 21.99
C GLY A 415 21.76 -1.69 21.23
N GLU A 416 20.67 -1.88 20.51
CA GLU A 416 20.42 -3.09 19.73
C GLU A 416 19.74 -2.77 18.40
N ASP A 417 20.14 -3.46 17.33
CA ASP A 417 19.41 -3.49 16.07
C ASP A 417 19.38 -4.89 15.47
N ARG A 418 18.41 -5.16 14.59
CA ARG A 418 18.10 -6.49 14.08
C ARG A 418 17.78 -6.46 12.59
N ARG A 419 18.07 -7.57 11.91
CA ARG A 419 17.82 -7.76 10.48
C ARG A 419 17.44 -9.20 10.19
N VAL A 420 16.33 -9.43 9.49
CA VAL A 420 15.96 -10.78 9.02
C VAL A 420 16.30 -10.94 7.55
N VAL A 421 16.98 -12.05 7.24
CA VAL A 421 17.35 -12.49 5.89
C VAL A 421 17.11 -13.99 5.76
N SER A 422 17.11 -14.53 4.54
CA SER A 422 16.85 -15.95 4.29
C SER A 422 18.04 -16.63 3.63
N ILE A 423 18.25 -17.91 3.91
CA ILE A 423 19.30 -18.72 3.30
C ILE A 423 18.66 -19.77 2.38
N HIS A 424 18.75 -19.57 1.07
CA HIS A 424 18.13 -20.50 0.11
C HIS A 424 18.94 -20.61 -1.18
N THR A 425 19.01 -21.83 -1.71
CA THR A 425 19.62 -22.14 -3.00
C THR A 425 18.55 -22.73 -3.90
N ASP A 426 18.15 -22.01 -4.94
CA ASP A 426 17.28 -22.54 -5.98
C ASP A 426 18.10 -22.80 -7.25
N SER A 427 18.29 -24.08 -7.56
CA SER A 427 19.01 -24.51 -8.77
C SER A 427 18.15 -24.46 -10.04
N SER A 428 16.83 -24.25 -9.91
CA SER A 428 15.91 -24.11 -11.04
C SER A 428 15.90 -22.69 -11.62
N LEU A 429 16.34 -21.70 -10.84
CA LEU A 429 16.54 -20.34 -11.33
C LEU A 429 17.61 -20.29 -12.41
N SER A 430 17.20 -20.03 -13.65
CA SER A 430 18.10 -19.75 -14.77
C SER A 430 18.82 -18.41 -14.63
N MET A 431 18.25 -17.48 -13.86
CA MET A 431 18.77 -16.14 -13.60
C MET A 431 18.77 -15.85 -12.09
N ALA A 432 19.78 -15.15 -11.60
CA ALA A 432 19.78 -14.70 -10.21
C ALA A 432 18.62 -13.70 -9.97
N PRO A 433 18.06 -13.61 -8.75
CA PRO A 433 17.13 -12.54 -8.40
C PRO A 433 17.71 -11.17 -8.75
N ILE A 434 16.88 -10.31 -9.35
CA ILE A 434 17.28 -9.01 -9.89
C ILE A 434 16.79 -7.93 -8.93
N ARG A 435 17.69 -7.02 -8.53
CA ARG A 435 17.32 -5.82 -7.76
C ARG A 435 16.92 -4.72 -8.74
N LEU A 436 15.65 -4.29 -8.70
CA LEU A 436 15.11 -3.27 -9.59
C LEU A 436 15.46 -1.84 -9.15
N GLY A 437 15.70 -1.62 -7.85
CA GLY A 437 16.01 -0.31 -7.29
C GLY A 437 14.77 0.34 -6.65
N GLY A 438 13.69 0.48 -7.42
CA GLY A 438 12.34 0.72 -6.91
C GLY A 438 11.54 -0.59 -6.76
N SER A 439 10.32 -0.47 -6.25
CA SER A 439 9.36 -1.56 -6.24
C SER A 439 8.82 -1.86 -7.65
N GLY A 440 8.28 -3.06 -7.85
CA GLY A 440 7.83 -3.55 -9.17
C GLY A 440 6.40 -4.05 -9.13
N GLU A 441 5.45 -3.13 -9.01
CA GLU A 441 4.00 -3.41 -8.97
C GLU A 441 3.46 -3.88 -10.33
N SER A 442 4.02 -3.32 -11.41
CA SER A 442 3.72 -3.75 -12.78
C SER A 442 3.95 -5.25 -12.90
N SER A 443 2.90 -6.00 -13.23
CA SER A 443 3.10 -7.42 -13.56
C SER A 443 4.01 -7.53 -14.79
N PRO A 444 4.94 -8.50 -14.85
CA PRO A 444 5.83 -8.65 -15.99
C PRO A 444 5.04 -8.91 -17.28
N LYS A 445 5.40 -8.21 -18.36
CA LYS A 445 4.87 -8.43 -19.71
C LYS A 445 5.92 -9.15 -20.56
N LEU A 446 5.46 -10.04 -21.44
CA LEU A 446 6.31 -10.72 -22.40
C LEU A 446 6.04 -10.20 -23.81
N ALA A 447 7.09 -9.83 -24.55
CA ALA A 447 7.04 -9.40 -25.95
C ALA A 447 8.41 -9.58 -26.62
N ASP A 448 8.45 -9.88 -27.92
CA ASP A 448 9.71 -10.01 -28.68
C ASP A 448 10.19 -8.61 -29.14
N VAL A 449 10.90 -7.89 -28.25
CA VAL A 449 11.28 -6.49 -28.51
C VAL A 449 12.47 -6.42 -29.45
N ASN A 450 13.44 -7.32 -29.31
CA ASN A 450 14.64 -7.33 -30.15
C ASN A 450 14.48 -8.09 -31.49
N ARG A 451 13.35 -8.76 -31.71
CA ARG A 451 12.99 -9.55 -32.90
C ARG A 451 13.90 -10.75 -33.15
N ASP A 452 14.32 -11.42 -32.08
CA ASP A 452 15.06 -12.67 -32.16
C ASP A 452 14.15 -13.92 -32.17
N GLY A 453 12.83 -13.72 -32.07
CA GLY A 453 11.82 -14.78 -32.02
C GLY A 453 11.61 -15.36 -30.62
N ILE A 454 12.22 -14.77 -29.58
CA ILE A 454 12.07 -15.15 -28.18
C ILE A 454 11.49 -13.96 -27.42
N LEU A 455 10.50 -14.25 -26.56
CA LEU A 455 9.85 -13.19 -25.78
C LEU A 455 10.80 -12.66 -24.70
N ASP A 456 11.00 -11.35 -24.71
CA ASP A 456 11.72 -10.59 -23.69
C ASP A 456 10.82 -10.30 -22.48
N ILE A 457 11.43 -9.95 -21.35
CA ILE A 457 10.74 -9.65 -20.10
C ILE A 457 10.73 -8.13 -19.90
N LEU A 458 9.53 -7.55 -19.87
CA LEU A 458 9.29 -6.14 -19.66
C LEU A 458 8.73 -5.93 -18.24
N THR A 459 9.20 -4.90 -17.54
CA THR A 459 8.73 -4.58 -16.18
C THR A 459 8.79 -3.08 -15.94
N GLY A 460 7.68 -2.49 -15.50
CA GLY A 460 7.62 -1.14 -14.96
C GLY A 460 7.91 -1.12 -13.46
N THR A 461 8.41 -0.01 -12.93
CA THR A 461 8.70 0.15 -11.50
C THR A 461 8.01 1.37 -10.91
N GLY A 462 7.79 1.33 -9.60
CA GLY A 462 7.28 2.45 -8.82
C GLY A 462 8.14 3.70 -8.96
N ASP A 463 9.44 3.61 -9.19
CA ASP A 463 10.30 4.78 -9.43
C ASP A 463 10.38 5.24 -10.90
N GLY A 464 9.41 4.82 -11.73
CA GLY A 464 9.21 5.32 -13.08
C GLY A 464 10.15 4.73 -14.13
N GLN A 465 10.79 3.59 -13.85
CA GLN A 465 11.65 2.91 -14.82
C GLN A 465 10.87 1.84 -15.60
N VAL A 466 11.20 1.70 -16.88
CA VAL A 466 10.76 0.58 -17.73
C VAL A 466 11.99 -0.23 -18.11
N HIS A 467 12.08 -1.44 -17.56
CA HIS A 467 13.13 -2.40 -17.89
C HIS A 467 12.67 -3.33 -19.00
N VAL A 468 13.59 -3.63 -19.93
CA VAL A 468 13.43 -4.70 -20.92
C VAL A 468 14.65 -5.59 -20.86
N ARG A 469 14.44 -6.89 -20.65
CA ARG A 469 15.50 -7.88 -20.46
C ARG A 469 15.34 -9.02 -21.45
N SER A 470 16.45 -9.45 -22.03
CA SER A 470 16.47 -10.55 -22.98
C SER A 470 15.85 -11.81 -22.38
N GLY A 471 14.90 -12.41 -23.08
CA GLY A 471 14.32 -13.70 -22.70
C GLY A 471 15.33 -14.86 -22.67
N ILE A 472 16.48 -14.69 -23.34
CA ILE A 472 17.56 -15.68 -23.41
C ILE A 472 18.55 -15.52 -22.26
N THR A 473 19.03 -14.30 -22.03
CA THR A 473 20.18 -14.05 -21.14
C THR A 473 19.79 -13.38 -19.81
N GLY A 474 18.65 -12.71 -19.76
CA GLY A 474 18.26 -11.83 -18.65
C GLY A 474 18.97 -10.47 -18.63
N GLU A 475 19.91 -10.25 -19.56
CA GLU A 475 20.60 -8.97 -19.67
C GLU A 475 19.65 -7.89 -20.18
N THR A 476 19.84 -6.67 -19.69
CA THR A 476 19.07 -5.51 -20.14
C THR A 476 19.36 -5.23 -21.61
N LEU A 477 18.31 -5.05 -22.41
CA LEU A 477 18.44 -4.71 -23.82
C LEU A 477 18.98 -3.27 -23.99
N LEU A 478 19.68 -3.05 -25.10
CA LEU A 478 20.24 -1.73 -25.43
C LEU A 478 19.13 -0.67 -25.53
N GLY A 479 19.31 0.46 -24.86
CA GLY A 479 18.33 1.55 -24.81
C GLY A 479 17.47 1.55 -23.54
N PHE A 480 17.54 0.49 -22.72
CA PHE A 480 16.80 0.36 -21.48
C PHE A 480 17.73 0.37 -20.24
N PRO A 481 17.21 0.74 -19.04
CA PRO A 481 15.85 1.22 -18.80
C PRO A 481 15.58 2.60 -19.41
N VAL A 482 14.32 2.83 -19.75
CA VAL A 482 13.79 4.17 -20.05
C VAL A 482 13.01 4.68 -18.83
N PHE A 483 12.72 5.98 -18.80
CA PHE A 483 12.17 6.65 -17.62
C PHE A 483 10.95 7.49 -17.99
N THR A 484 9.95 7.50 -17.12
CA THR A 484 8.88 8.52 -17.08
C THR A 484 9.46 9.88 -16.71
N ASP A 485 8.67 10.96 -16.83
CA ASP A 485 9.12 12.29 -16.45
C ASP A 485 9.46 12.39 -14.94
N PRO A 486 10.38 13.29 -14.54
CA PRO A 486 10.52 13.64 -13.13
C PRO A 486 9.28 14.40 -12.64
N ILE A 487 8.90 14.16 -11.39
CA ILE A 487 7.88 14.95 -10.71
C ILE A 487 8.50 16.31 -10.34
N PRO A 488 7.80 17.43 -10.58
CA PRO A 488 8.26 18.75 -10.13
C PRO A 488 8.52 18.75 -8.62
N VAL A 489 9.64 19.35 -8.20
CA VAL A 489 10.00 19.51 -6.78
C VAL A 489 10.25 20.97 -6.47
N HIS A 490 9.92 21.38 -5.23
CA HIS A 490 10.28 22.68 -4.70
C HIS A 490 11.79 22.77 -4.43
N ALA A 491 12.28 24.01 -4.33
CA ALA A 491 13.68 24.27 -4.06
C ALA A 491 14.08 23.71 -2.68
N SER A 492 15.00 22.74 -2.67
CA SER A 492 15.58 22.20 -1.44
C SER A 492 17.02 21.79 -1.68
N GLY A 493 17.87 22.04 -0.68
CA GLY A 493 19.25 21.57 -0.68
C GLY A 493 19.37 20.04 -0.78
N ALA A 494 18.33 19.29 -0.39
CA ALA A 494 18.26 17.85 -0.50
C ALA A 494 18.34 17.38 -1.96
N TYR A 495 17.54 17.98 -2.83
CA TYR A 495 17.49 17.66 -4.26
C TYR A 495 18.67 18.27 -5.02
N ASP A 496 19.04 19.52 -4.72
CA ASP A 496 20.15 20.22 -5.38
C ASP A 496 21.50 19.53 -5.17
N SER A 497 21.72 18.95 -3.99
CA SER A 497 22.93 18.20 -3.67
C SER A 497 22.93 16.76 -4.18
N GLY A 498 21.76 16.23 -4.58
CA GLY A 498 21.55 14.82 -4.88
C GLY A 498 21.55 13.91 -3.65
N GLU A 499 21.45 14.46 -2.43
CA GLU A 499 21.29 13.68 -1.19
C GLU A 499 19.98 12.88 -1.20
N VAL A 500 18.92 13.46 -1.80
CA VAL A 500 17.65 12.78 -2.08
C VAL A 500 17.44 12.75 -3.59
N PRO A 501 17.23 11.56 -4.21
CA PRO A 501 16.89 11.47 -5.62
C PRO A 501 15.57 12.19 -5.93
N VAL A 502 15.52 12.94 -7.03
CA VAL A 502 14.26 13.55 -7.52
C VAL A 502 13.27 12.44 -7.91
N PRO A 503 12.04 12.43 -7.37
CA PRO A 503 11.04 11.43 -7.69
C PRO A 503 10.59 11.51 -9.16
N ARG A 504 10.07 10.41 -9.68
CA ARG A 504 9.52 10.29 -11.04
C ARG A 504 8.10 9.77 -10.98
N GLU A 505 7.35 9.94 -12.07
CA GLU A 505 5.98 9.46 -12.13
C GLU A 505 5.93 7.93 -11.99
N ASN A 506 5.15 7.46 -11.03
CA ASN A 506 5.09 6.04 -10.71
C ASN A 506 4.40 5.23 -11.82
N ILE A 507 4.88 4.01 -12.08
CA ILE A 507 4.23 3.02 -12.95
C ILE A 507 3.68 1.89 -12.08
N LEU A 508 2.36 1.86 -11.89
CA LEU A 508 1.70 0.83 -11.10
C LEU A 508 1.23 -0.35 -11.97
N ALA A 509 0.70 -0.04 -13.14
CA ALA A 509 0.02 -1.01 -13.97
C ALA A 509 0.99 -1.85 -14.82
N SER A 510 0.50 -3.01 -15.28
CA SER A 510 1.25 -3.82 -16.25
C SER A 510 1.51 -3.03 -17.53
N LEU A 511 2.71 -3.17 -18.08
CA LEU A 511 3.05 -2.62 -19.39
C LEU A 511 2.28 -3.33 -20.50
N ALA A 512 2.06 -2.63 -21.61
CA ALA A 512 1.65 -3.23 -22.87
C ALA A 512 2.76 -3.14 -23.91
N ALA A 513 2.79 -4.09 -24.84
CA ALA A 513 3.78 -4.09 -25.91
C ALA A 513 3.25 -4.87 -27.11
N ASP A 514 3.26 -4.23 -28.27
CA ASP A 514 2.88 -4.80 -29.57
C ASP A 514 3.34 -3.85 -30.70
N ASP A 515 3.16 -4.27 -31.95
CA ASP A 515 3.37 -3.45 -33.15
C ASP A 515 2.18 -2.51 -33.36
N LEU A 516 2.30 -1.26 -32.88
CA LEU A 516 1.17 -0.33 -32.84
C LEU A 516 0.84 0.27 -34.21
N ASP A 517 1.83 0.40 -35.10
CA ASP A 517 1.68 1.02 -36.42
C ASP A 517 1.89 0.06 -37.59
N GLN A 518 1.99 -1.24 -37.31
CA GLN A 518 2.18 -2.33 -38.26
C GLN A 518 3.47 -2.22 -39.09
N ASP A 519 4.54 -1.66 -38.51
CA ASP A 519 5.85 -1.53 -39.15
C ASP A 519 6.78 -2.74 -38.96
N GLY A 520 6.34 -3.73 -38.16
CA GLY A 520 7.08 -4.93 -37.79
C GLY A 520 8.04 -4.72 -36.63
N ARG A 521 7.87 -3.67 -35.81
CA ARG A 521 8.60 -3.43 -34.56
C ARG A 521 7.64 -3.36 -33.40
N THR A 522 8.12 -3.75 -32.23
CA THR A 522 7.33 -3.68 -31.00
C THR A 522 7.55 -2.33 -30.33
N GLU A 523 6.46 -1.61 -30.11
CA GLU A 523 6.43 -0.48 -29.18
C GLU A 523 6.07 -0.94 -27.77
N ILE A 524 6.50 -0.15 -26.79
CA ILE A 524 6.26 -0.41 -25.37
C ILE A 524 5.46 0.74 -24.80
N VAL A 525 4.35 0.43 -24.14
CA VAL A 525 3.40 1.39 -23.58
C VAL A 525 3.37 1.27 -22.07
N ALA A 526 3.50 2.41 -21.39
CA ALA A 526 3.31 2.53 -19.94
C ALA A 526 2.31 3.65 -19.63
N ALA A 527 1.52 3.48 -18.58
CA ALA A 527 0.71 4.55 -18.01
C ALA A 527 1.23 4.91 -16.61
N SER A 528 1.19 6.19 -16.27
CA SER A 528 1.67 6.71 -15.00
C SER A 528 0.54 7.23 -14.10
N MET A 529 0.84 7.32 -12.82
CA MET A 529 -0.05 7.92 -11.82
C MET A 529 -0.21 9.45 -11.97
N GLU A 530 0.52 10.10 -12.87
CA GLU A 530 0.34 11.51 -13.23
C GLU A 530 -0.62 11.70 -14.42
N GLY A 531 -1.33 10.64 -14.82
CA GLY A 531 -2.30 10.69 -15.91
C GLY A 531 -1.67 10.73 -17.29
N LYS A 532 -0.42 10.28 -17.43
CA LYS A 532 0.29 10.24 -18.71
C LYS A 532 0.39 8.83 -19.25
N VAL A 533 0.38 8.71 -20.58
CA VAL A 533 0.69 7.49 -21.32
C VAL A 533 1.93 7.73 -22.16
N TYR A 534 2.90 6.85 -21.99
CA TYR A 534 4.20 6.88 -22.66
C TYR A 534 4.29 5.75 -23.67
N VAL A 535 4.98 6.02 -24.79
CA VAL A 535 5.30 5.00 -25.79
C VAL A 535 6.76 5.12 -26.21
N TRP A 536 7.51 4.03 -26.11
CA TRP A 536 8.90 3.92 -26.58
C TRP A 536 9.03 2.88 -27.70
N ASP A 537 9.98 3.10 -28.61
CA ASP A 537 10.35 2.14 -29.66
C ASP A 537 11.21 0.98 -29.11
N ASP A 538 11.51 0.01 -29.99
CA ASP A 538 12.39 -1.15 -29.73
C ASP A 538 13.84 -0.78 -29.34
N HIS A 539 14.20 0.50 -29.34
CA HIS A 539 15.51 1.05 -28.96
C HIS A 539 15.44 2.00 -27.75
N GLY A 540 14.29 2.08 -27.05
CA GLY A 540 14.10 2.93 -25.90
C GLY A 540 13.95 4.43 -26.23
N ARG A 541 13.63 4.79 -27.47
CA ARG A 541 13.34 6.19 -27.84
C ARG A 541 11.86 6.47 -27.73
N MET A 542 11.52 7.56 -27.05
CA MET A 542 10.12 8.00 -26.95
C MET A 542 9.58 8.33 -28.34
N ARG A 543 8.42 7.76 -28.68
CA ARG A 543 7.76 7.93 -29.98
C ARG A 543 7.22 9.37 -30.12
N PRO A 544 7.26 9.97 -31.32
CA PRO A 544 6.68 11.29 -31.54
C PRO A 544 5.18 11.33 -31.18
N GLY A 545 4.77 12.40 -30.49
CA GLY A 545 3.39 12.55 -30.00
C GLY A 545 3.18 12.08 -28.56
N PHE A 546 4.18 11.44 -27.94
CA PHE A 546 4.13 11.00 -26.54
C PHE A 546 5.10 11.79 -25.63
N PRO A 547 4.80 11.87 -24.31
CA PRO A 547 3.61 11.31 -23.66
C PRO A 547 2.32 12.06 -24.02
N VAL A 548 1.21 11.35 -24.04
CA VAL A 548 -0.15 11.92 -24.04
C VAL A 548 -0.67 11.95 -22.61
N THR A 549 -1.70 12.75 -22.34
CA THR A 549 -2.24 12.91 -20.98
C THR A 549 -3.78 12.89 -20.97
N THR A 550 -4.35 12.41 -19.86
CA THR A 550 -5.76 12.63 -19.51
C THR A 550 -6.08 14.13 -19.46
N ASN A 551 -7.35 14.51 -19.38
CA ASN A 551 -7.70 15.94 -19.31
C ASN A 551 -7.56 16.45 -17.86
N PRO A 552 -6.53 17.25 -17.53
CA PRO A 552 -6.30 17.68 -16.15
C PRO A 552 -7.42 18.55 -15.59
N ALA A 553 -8.21 19.21 -16.46
CA ALA A 553 -9.36 20.02 -16.03
C ALA A 553 -10.48 19.20 -15.40
N LEU A 554 -10.50 17.87 -15.57
CA LEU A 554 -11.51 16.99 -15.00
C LEU A 554 -11.18 16.54 -13.57
N SER A 555 -9.95 16.78 -13.10
CA SER A 555 -9.47 16.33 -11.80
C SER A 555 -9.03 17.47 -10.88
N VAL A 556 -9.34 18.72 -11.22
CA VAL A 556 -9.00 19.89 -10.38
C VAL A 556 -9.81 19.90 -9.08
N PRO A 557 -9.25 20.37 -7.96
CA PRO A 557 -9.92 20.40 -6.65
C PRO A 557 -11.30 21.06 -6.67
N SER A 558 -11.46 22.15 -7.43
CA SER A 558 -12.74 22.87 -7.52
C SER A 558 -13.88 22.05 -8.13
N HIS A 559 -13.56 20.95 -8.82
CA HIS A 559 -14.53 20.02 -9.39
C HIS A 559 -14.79 18.80 -8.51
N ARG A 560 -14.15 18.69 -7.34
CA ARG A 560 -14.40 17.58 -6.42
C ARG A 560 -15.55 17.84 -5.47
N ASP A 561 -16.18 16.76 -5.03
CA ASP A 561 -17.16 16.68 -3.95
C ASP A 561 -17.32 15.21 -3.52
N GLU A 562 -18.24 14.94 -2.59
CA GLU A 562 -18.49 13.60 -2.02
C GLU A 562 -18.82 12.51 -3.06
N TYR A 563 -19.19 12.88 -4.30
CA TYR A 563 -19.55 11.94 -5.38
C TYR A 563 -18.68 12.08 -6.63
N ASN A 564 -17.73 13.02 -6.64
CA ASN A 564 -16.84 13.28 -7.77
C ASN A 564 -15.39 13.54 -7.29
N ASP A 565 -14.81 12.60 -6.58
CA ASP A 565 -13.43 12.57 -6.10
C ASP A 565 -12.43 12.17 -7.21
N THR A 566 -12.47 12.87 -8.34
CA THR A 566 -11.63 12.56 -9.51
C THR A 566 -10.16 12.92 -9.29
N ASP A 567 -9.25 12.11 -9.83
CA ASP A 567 -7.80 12.33 -9.81
C ASP A 567 -7.21 12.17 -11.22
N ARG A 568 -6.00 12.68 -11.47
CA ARG A 568 -5.31 12.61 -12.77
C ARG A 568 -4.80 11.20 -13.10
N ALA A 569 -4.60 10.36 -12.10
CA ALA A 569 -3.92 9.06 -12.21
C ALA A 569 -4.52 8.05 -13.21
N ILE A 570 -3.65 7.23 -13.79
CA ILE A 570 -4.00 5.99 -14.50
C ILE A 570 -3.37 4.81 -13.76
N THR A 571 -4.19 3.90 -13.24
CA THR A 571 -3.73 2.69 -12.53
C THR A 571 -4.08 1.38 -13.22
N GLY A 572 -4.94 1.43 -14.25
CA GLY A 572 -5.26 0.28 -15.10
C GLY A 572 -4.16 0.05 -16.14
N ALA A 573 -3.95 -1.21 -16.51
CA ALA A 573 -3.00 -1.56 -17.57
C ALA A 573 -3.51 -1.04 -18.92
N PRO A 574 -2.64 -0.46 -19.77
CA PRO A 574 -3.03 -0.11 -21.13
C PRO A 574 -3.45 -1.36 -21.91
N THR A 575 -4.56 -1.26 -22.62
CA THR A 575 -5.06 -2.32 -23.51
C THR A 575 -4.86 -1.89 -24.96
N LEU A 576 -4.13 -2.70 -25.71
CA LEU A 576 -3.86 -2.47 -27.13
C LEU A 576 -4.92 -3.21 -27.95
N VAL A 577 -5.67 -2.47 -28.76
CA VAL A 577 -6.82 -3.01 -29.49
C VAL A 577 -7.10 -2.19 -30.74
N ASN A 578 -7.56 -2.82 -31.81
CA ASN A 578 -8.06 -2.13 -32.99
C ASN A 578 -9.52 -1.73 -32.77
N LEU A 579 -9.79 -0.42 -32.67
CA LEU A 579 -11.15 0.13 -32.55
C LEU A 579 -11.74 0.56 -33.90
N ASP A 580 -10.93 0.58 -34.96
CA ASP A 580 -11.35 0.99 -36.29
C ASP A 580 -11.99 -0.17 -37.09
N ALA A 581 -12.72 0.19 -38.15
CA ALA A 581 -13.25 -0.79 -39.08
C ALA A 581 -12.20 -1.26 -40.09
N GLY A 582 -11.66 -2.46 -39.88
CA GLY A 582 -10.85 -3.21 -40.86
C GLY A 582 -9.48 -3.67 -40.36
N ASP A 583 -8.92 -4.68 -41.04
CA ASP A 583 -7.71 -5.40 -40.63
C ASP A 583 -6.39 -4.63 -40.84
N GLU A 584 -6.41 -3.49 -41.56
CA GLU A 584 -5.23 -2.69 -41.90
C GLU A 584 -5.01 -1.48 -40.94
N ALA A 585 -5.84 -1.32 -39.92
CA ALA A 585 -5.69 -0.25 -38.93
C ALA A 585 -4.71 -0.67 -37.82
N GLY A 586 -3.80 0.24 -37.42
CA GLY A 586 -2.92 0.03 -36.28
C GLY A 586 -3.68 -0.17 -34.97
N LEU A 587 -2.98 -0.47 -33.89
CA LEU A 587 -3.59 -0.64 -32.58
C LEU A 587 -3.76 0.72 -31.88
N GLU A 588 -4.94 0.96 -31.33
CA GLU A 588 -5.19 2.02 -30.37
C GLU A 588 -4.79 1.60 -28.95
N ILE A 589 -4.42 2.58 -28.14
CA ILE A 589 -4.10 2.44 -26.73
C ILE A 589 -5.31 2.89 -25.91
N VAL A 590 -5.97 1.95 -25.24
CA VAL A 590 -7.12 2.22 -24.36
C VAL A 590 -6.68 2.18 -22.90
N VAL A 591 -7.04 3.21 -22.13
CA VAL A 591 -6.78 3.28 -20.69
C VAL A 591 -8.00 3.82 -19.93
N THR A 592 -8.02 3.59 -18.63
CA THR A 592 -9.02 4.11 -17.70
C THR A 592 -8.38 5.13 -16.75
N GLY A 593 -8.97 6.31 -16.62
CA GLY A 593 -8.52 7.36 -15.72
C GLY A 593 -9.28 7.36 -14.39
N TRP A 594 -8.61 7.82 -13.33
CA TRP A 594 -9.25 8.14 -12.05
C TRP A 594 -10.19 9.35 -12.13
N ASP A 595 -10.22 10.03 -13.27
CA ASP A 595 -11.21 11.06 -13.60
C ASP A 595 -12.58 10.49 -14.04
N GLY A 596 -12.75 9.16 -14.00
CA GLY A 596 -14.00 8.50 -14.35
C GLY A 596 -14.23 8.33 -15.86
N HIS A 597 -13.17 8.44 -16.66
CA HIS A 597 -13.25 8.32 -18.11
C HIS A 597 -12.41 7.16 -18.67
N VAL A 598 -12.85 6.65 -19.82
CA VAL A 598 -12.08 5.75 -20.69
C VAL A 598 -11.51 6.56 -21.84
N TYR A 599 -10.19 6.52 -22.02
CA TYR A 599 -9.47 7.23 -23.07
C TYR A 599 -8.97 6.26 -24.14
N ALA A 600 -8.82 6.75 -25.36
CA ALA A 600 -8.20 6.01 -26.45
C ALA A 600 -7.32 6.94 -27.32
N TRP A 601 -6.09 6.51 -27.60
CA TRP A 601 -5.15 7.22 -28.47
C TRP A 601 -4.57 6.30 -29.54
N ARG A 602 -4.24 6.88 -30.69
CA ARG A 602 -3.57 6.21 -31.80
C ARG A 602 -2.06 6.13 -31.55
N SER A 603 -1.36 5.30 -32.34
CA SER A 603 0.10 5.10 -32.28
C SER A 603 0.96 6.35 -32.51
N ASN A 604 0.36 7.46 -32.93
CA ASN A 604 1.00 8.77 -33.11
C ASN A 604 0.61 9.81 -32.02
N GLY A 605 -0.12 9.38 -30.99
CA GLY A 605 -0.60 10.24 -29.89
C GLY A 605 -1.89 11.01 -30.19
N ALA A 606 -2.48 10.88 -31.38
CA ALA A 606 -3.77 11.52 -31.67
C ALA A 606 -4.90 10.81 -30.90
N ALA A 607 -5.81 11.59 -30.31
CA ALA A 607 -7.01 11.03 -29.69
C ALA A 607 -7.90 10.32 -30.72
N VAL A 608 -8.53 9.23 -30.30
CA VAL A 608 -9.51 8.50 -31.12
C VAL A 608 -10.84 9.25 -31.08
N ASP A 609 -11.44 9.47 -32.25
CA ASP A 609 -12.72 10.15 -32.35
C ASP A 609 -13.80 9.39 -31.57
N GLY A 610 -14.53 10.10 -30.70
CA GLY A 610 -15.54 9.51 -29.82
C GLY A 610 -15.06 9.26 -28.40
N PHE A 611 -13.76 9.32 -28.14
CA PHE A 611 -13.15 9.24 -26.82
C PHE A 611 -12.64 10.62 -26.34
N PRO A 612 -12.54 10.87 -25.02
CA PRO A 612 -12.86 9.94 -23.93
C PRO A 612 -14.37 9.73 -23.67
N VAL A 613 -14.71 8.62 -23.02
CA VAL A 613 -16.09 8.27 -22.60
C VAL A 613 -16.21 8.32 -21.07
N ARG A 614 -17.10 9.17 -20.54
CA ARG A 614 -17.44 9.20 -19.10
C ARG A 614 -18.33 8.02 -18.72
N LEU A 615 -17.92 7.24 -17.73
CA LEU A 615 -18.72 6.14 -17.19
C LEU A 615 -19.68 6.63 -16.10
N ALA A 616 -20.98 6.55 -16.37
CA ALA A 616 -21.99 6.80 -15.35
C ALA A 616 -23.27 6.06 -15.70
N ASP A 617 -23.98 5.55 -14.69
CA ASP A 617 -25.30 4.98 -14.91
C ASP A 617 -26.30 6.12 -15.12
N ARG A 618 -26.42 6.55 -16.37
CA ARG A 618 -27.30 7.65 -16.77
C ARG A 618 -28.78 7.33 -16.54
N SER A 619 -29.17 6.13 -16.12
CA SER A 619 -30.53 5.87 -15.61
C SER A 619 -30.72 6.39 -14.17
N LYS A 620 -29.64 6.50 -13.40
CA LYS A 620 -29.61 6.87 -11.99
C LYS A 620 -29.13 8.29 -11.74
N VAL A 621 -28.19 8.77 -12.56
CA VAL A 621 -27.57 10.08 -12.40
C VAL A 621 -27.63 10.92 -13.68
N THR A 622 -27.38 12.21 -13.53
CA THR A 622 -27.01 13.13 -14.59
C THR A 622 -25.55 13.53 -14.42
N VAL A 623 -24.82 13.74 -15.52
CA VAL A 623 -23.41 14.14 -15.53
C VAL A 623 -23.31 15.54 -16.13
N ASP A 624 -22.55 16.43 -15.49
CA ASP A 624 -22.02 17.64 -16.12
C ASP A 624 -20.71 17.28 -16.85
N GLU A 625 -20.76 17.18 -18.17
CA GLU A 625 -19.61 16.79 -19.00
C GLU A 625 -18.43 17.76 -18.91
N SER A 626 -18.64 18.99 -18.44
CA SER A 626 -17.55 19.99 -18.31
C SER A 626 -16.75 19.83 -17.02
N THR A 627 -17.35 19.25 -15.99
CA THR A 627 -16.75 19.12 -14.65
C THR A 627 -16.64 17.66 -14.19
N GLY A 628 -17.30 16.72 -14.84
CA GLY A 628 -17.42 15.32 -14.43
C GLY A 628 -18.46 15.07 -13.34
N LYS A 629 -18.94 16.14 -12.68
CA LYS A 629 -19.83 16.07 -11.52
C LYS A 629 -21.14 15.35 -11.82
N ILE A 630 -21.54 14.51 -10.87
CA ILE A 630 -22.80 13.78 -10.96
C ILE A 630 -23.86 14.36 -10.03
N ALA A 631 -25.11 14.31 -10.49
CA ALA A 631 -26.28 14.63 -9.67
C ALA A 631 -27.28 13.48 -9.73
N VAL A 632 -27.75 13.06 -8.56
CA VAL A 632 -28.67 11.92 -8.41
C VAL A 632 -30.06 12.27 -8.91
N LYS A 633 -30.66 11.40 -9.72
CA LYS A 633 -32.07 11.54 -10.14
C LYS A 633 -33.01 11.11 -9.02
N ASP A 634 -34.18 11.76 -8.94
CA ASP A 634 -35.22 11.51 -7.95
C ASP A 634 -35.47 10.01 -7.68
N ASN A 635 -35.51 9.63 -6.39
CA ASN A 635 -35.72 8.27 -5.87
C ASN A 635 -34.55 7.29 -5.97
N ASN A 636 -33.38 7.70 -6.47
CA ASN A 636 -32.15 6.91 -6.36
C ASN A 636 -31.34 7.34 -5.13
N LYS A 637 -30.45 6.45 -4.67
CA LYS A 637 -29.51 6.71 -3.59
C LYS A 637 -28.12 6.28 -4.04
N LEU A 638 -27.15 7.16 -3.90
CA LEU A 638 -25.75 6.78 -4.04
C LEU A 638 -25.27 6.10 -2.74
N GLY A 639 -24.39 5.12 -2.89
CA GLY A 639 -23.62 4.53 -1.80
C GLY A 639 -22.38 5.37 -1.48
N GLU A 640 -21.35 4.73 -0.96
CA GLU A 640 -20.03 5.33 -0.73
C GLU A 640 -19.19 5.07 -1.98
N GLY A 641 -19.41 5.87 -3.03
CA GLY A 641 -19.02 5.50 -4.38
C GLY A 641 -18.39 6.64 -5.17
N PRO A 642 -17.05 6.66 -5.28
CA PRO A 642 -16.32 7.67 -6.02
C PRO A 642 -16.44 7.56 -7.55
N ALA A 643 -15.98 8.58 -8.28
CA ALA A 643 -15.99 8.60 -9.75
C ALA A 643 -14.84 7.79 -10.38
N LYS A 644 -13.82 7.43 -9.60
CA LYS A 644 -12.56 6.81 -10.07
C LYS A 644 -12.77 5.48 -10.80
N ILE A 645 -11.87 5.17 -11.74
CA ILE A 645 -11.80 3.85 -12.42
C ILE A 645 -10.39 3.28 -12.22
N VAL A 646 -10.29 2.19 -11.46
CA VAL A 646 -9.02 1.55 -11.10
C VAL A 646 -8.67 0.34 -11.97
N GLY A 647 -9.68 -0.37 -12.49
CA GLY A 647 -9.53 -1.63 -13.23
C GLY A 647 -9.06 -1.43 -14.67
N SER A 648 -8.38 -2.43 -15.22
CA SER A 648 -7.90 -2.38 -16.61
C SER A 648 -9.05 -2.61 -17.60
N PRO A 649 -9.08 -1.92 -18.76
CA PRO A 649 -10.07 -2.20 -19.79
C PRO A 649 -9.90 -3.59 -20.37
N SER A 650 -10.98 -4.35 -20.43
CA SER A 650 -11.03 -5.66 -21.11
C SER A 650 -11.74 -5.52 -22.45
N VAL A 651 -11.32 -6.25 -23.48
CA VAL A 651 -11.87 -6.08 -24.83
C VAL A 651 -12.33 -7.40 -25.43
N GLY A 652 -13.44 -7.36 -26.18
CA GLY A 652 -13.97 -8.49 -26.93
C GLY A 652 -15.24 -8.12 -27.70
N ASP A 653 -15.51 -8.84 -28.78
CA ASP A 653 -16.74 -8.69 -29.59
C ASP A 653 -17.92 -9.31 -28.83
N ILE A 654 -18.58 -8.52 -28.00
CA ILE A 654 -19.59 -9.00 -27.05
C ILE A 654 -20.93 -9.24 -27.73
N ASP A 655 -21.32 -8.38 -28.66
CA ASP A 655 -22.62 -8.48 -29.36
C ASP A 655 -22.56 -9.25 -30.69
N GLY A 656 -21.37 -9.65 -31.13
CA GLY A 656 -21.14 -10.50 -32.30
C GLY A 656 -21.23 -9.75 -33.63
N ASP A 657 -21.10 -8.42 -33.63
CA ASP A 657 -21.16 -7.59 -34.83
C ASP A 657 -19.82 -7.49 -35.59
N GLY A 658 -18.76 -8.05 -35.02
CA GLY A 658 -17.41 -8.08 -35.58
C GLY A 658 -16.52 -6.92 -35.14
N PHE A 659 -17.04 -6.01 -34.30
CA PHE A 659 -16.27 -4.98 -33.62
C PHE A 659 -16.06 -5.36 -32.16
N VAL A 660 -15.03 -4.79 -31.54
CA VAL A 660 -14.70 -5.08 -30.14
C VAL A 660 -15.31 -4.02 -29.23
N GLU A 661 -15.94 -4.48 -28.15
CA GLU A 661 -16.35 -3.61 -27.06
C GLU A 661 -15.29 -3.53 -25.98
N ILE A 662 -15.28 -2.39 -25.28
CA ILE A 662 -14.45 -2.17 -24.10
C ILE A 662 -15.31 -2.37 -22.85
N ILE A 663 -14.91 -3.29 -22.00
CA ILE A 663 -15.61 -3.70 -20.77
C ILE A 663 -14.84 -3.22 -19.55
N VAL A 664 -15.49 -2.44 -18.69
CA VAL A 664 -14.84 -1.73 -17.57
C VAL A 664 -15.75 -1.71 -16.33
N GLY A 665 -15.20 -2.05 -15.16
CA GLY A 665 -15.85 -1.82 -13.87
C GLY A 665 -15.60 -0.40 -13.36
N SER A 666 -16.55 0.19 -12.63
CA SER A 666 -16.41 1.53 -12.03
C SER A 666 -16.50 1.49 -10.50
N ALA A 667 -15.96 2.50 -9.84
CA ALA A 667 -16.12 2.68 -8.39
C ALA A 667 -17.52 3.19 -7.96
N GLU A 668 -18.42 3.50 -8.90
CA GLU A 668 -19.79 3.91 -8.59
C GLU A 668 -20.52 2.87 -7.71
N GLU A 669 -21.31 3.36 -6.75
CA GLU A 669 -22.16 2.55 -5.89
C GLU A 669 -23.58 3.12 -5.81
N TYR A 670 -24.57 2.24 -5.93
CA TYR A 670 -25.99 2.59 -5.85
C TYR A 670 -26.68 1.79 -4.75
N ALA A 671 -27.27 2.49 -3.78
CA ALA A 671 -27.96 1.91 -2.64
C ALA A 671 -29.47 1.75 -2.89
N GLY A 672 -30.09 0.81 -2.17
CA GLY A 672 -31.51 0.45 -2.32
C GLY A 672 -31.79 -0.45 -3.53
N GLU A 673 -30.77 -1.04 -4.16
CA GLU A 673 -30.90 -1.99 -5.27
C GLU A 673 -31.11 -3.40 -4.73
N GLN A 674 -32.37 -3.86 -4.72
CA GLN A 674 -32.74 -5.19 -4.25
C GLN A 674 -32.38 -6.29 -5.24
N ILE A 675 -31.10 -6.38 -5.63
CA ILE A 675 -30.62 -7.46 -6.47
C ILE A 675 -30.44 -8.67 -5.57
N ARG A 676 -31.31 -9.66 -5.76
CA ARG A 676 -31.36 -10.84 -4.91
C ARG A 676 -30.49 -11.93 -5.52
N TYR A 677 -29.65 -12.59 -4.73
CA TYR A 677 -28.73 -13.64 -5.19
C TYR A 677 -29.02 -14.98 -4.54
N ALA A 678 -28.80 -16.05 -5.31
CA ALA A 678 -28.99 -17.42 -4.85
C ALA A 678 -27.79 -17.85 -3.97
N ILE A 679 -27.81 -17.46 -2.69
CA ILE A 679 -26.79 -17.78 -1.69
C ILE A 679 -27.31 -18.77 -0.62
N ASP A 680 -26.40 -19.44 0.09
CA ASP A 680 -26.74 -20.41 1.13
C ASP A 680 -27.52 -19.79 2.31
N GLY A 681 -28.45 -20.55 2.91
CA GLY A 681 -29.30 -20.06 3.99
C GLY A 681 -28.55 -19.68 5.28
N LYS A 682 -27.43 -20.34 5.61
CA LYS A 682 -26.58 -19.94 6.76
C LYS A 682 -25.84 -18.64 6.47
N PHE A 683 -25.38 -18.47 5.23
CA PHE A 683 -24.73 -17.24 4.81
C PHE A 683 -25.71 -16.06 4.80
N GLN A 684 -26.95 -16.28 4.34
CA GLN A 684 -28.02 -15.29 4.47
C GLN A 684 -28.34 -14.92 5.93
N GLN A 685 -28.27 -15.88 6.87
CA GLN A 685 -28.46 -15.60 8.30
C GLN A 685 -27.35 -14.71 8.86
N LEU A 686 -26.10 -14.88 8.41
CA LEU A 686 -24.99 -14.02 8.80
C LEU A 686 -25.21 -12.57 8.34
N ILE A 687 -25.57 -12.38 7.07
CA ILE A 687 -25.91 -11.05 6.51
C ILE A 687 -27.01 -10.38 7.35
N ASN A 688 -28.05 -11.14 7.71
CA ASN A 688 -29.16 -10.63 8.52
C ASN A 688 -28.77 -10.30 9.98
N TYR A 689 -27.70 -10.90 10.51
CA TYR A 689 -27.25 -10.66 11.88
C TYR A 689 -26.30 -9.46 11.99
N ALA A 690 -25.57 -9.15 10.92
CA ALA A 690 -24.66 -8.02 10.84
C ALA A 690 -25.05 -7.04 9.70
N PRO A 691 -26.28 -6.51 9.66
CA PRO A 691 -26.74 -5.64 8.57
C PRO A 691 -25.96 -4.31 8.48
N ASP A 692 -25.30 -3.92 9.56
CA ASP A 692 -24.44 -2.74 9.59
C ASP A 692 -23.08 -3.02 8.92
N ALA A 693 -22.59 -4.26 8.98
CA ALA A 693 -21.31 -4.69 8.38
C ALA A 693 -21.44 -5.34 6.99
N LEU A 694 -22.59 -5.97 6.71
CA LEU A 694 -22.88 -6.65 5.45
C LEU A 694 -24.14 -6.05 4.81
N LYS A 695 -23.99 -5.45 3.65
CA LYS A 695 -25.08 -4.90 2.83
C LYS A 695 -25.57 -5.94 1.83
N SER A 696 -26.83 -5.84 1.43
CA SER A 696 -27.43 -6.72 0.41
C SER A 696 -28.26 -5.96 -0.62
N ASP A 697 -28.26 -4.64 -0.51
CA ASP A 697 -29.04 -3.71 -1.32
C ASP A 697 -28.16 -2.63 -1.96
N VAL A 698 -26.86 -2.88 -2.09
CA VAL A 698 -25.90 -1.98 -2.73
C VAL A 698 -25.25 -2.69 -3.91
N ALA A 699 -25.14 -1.98 -5.03
CA ALA A 699 -24.52 -2.51 -6.23
C ALA A 699 -23.67 -1.46 -6.94
N GLY A 700 -22.50 -1.87 -7.41
CA GLY A 700 -21.70 -1.13 -8.37
C GLY A 700 -22.12 -1.39 -9.82
N ARG A 701 -21.24 -1.03 -10.76
CA ARG A 701 -21.51 -1.12 -12.20
C ARG A 701 -20.32 -1.70 -12.97
N VAL A 702 -20.68 -2.45 -14.01
CA VAL A 702 -19.79 -2.80 -15.12
C VAL A 702 -20.41 -2.29 -16.43
N TYR A 703 -19.58 -1.74 -17.29
CA TYR A 703 -19.94 -1.09 -18.54
C TYR A 703 -19.46 -1.90 -19.73
N ALA A 704 -20.21 -1.85 -20.83
CA ALA A 704 -19.75 -2.28 -22.14
C ALA A 704 -19.87 -1.11 -23.12
N ILE A 705 -18.73 -0.65 -23.63
CA ILE A 705 -18.57 0.54 -24.46
C ILE A 705 -18.34 0.10 -25.89
N ARG A 706 -19.09 0.69 -26.82
CA ARG A 706 -18.95 0.49 -28.26
C ARG A 706 -17.63 1.04 -28.78
N HIS A 707 -17.10 0.43 -29.83
CA HIS A 707 -15.85 0.84 -30.44
C HIS A 707 -15.84 2.30 -30.93
N GLU A 708 -16.98 2.90 -31.31
CA GLU A 708 -17.06 4.31 -31.74
C GLU A 708 -17.19 5.32 -30.57
N GLY A 709 -17.27 4.84 -29.33
CA GLY A 709 -17.49 5.66 -28.15
C GLY A 709 -18.68 6.61 -28.32
N ASN A 710 -18.50 7.90 -28.03
CA ASN A 710 -19.57 8.90 -28.09
C ASN A 710 -20.12 9.17 -29.51
N LYS A 711 -19.51 8.62 -30.57
CA LYS A 711 -20.04 8.75 -31.94
C LYS A 711 -21.11 7.73 -32.28
N ALA A 712 -21.25 6.68 -31.48
CA ALA A 712 -22.23 5.63 -31.72
C ALA A 712 -23.67 6.17 -31.70
N SER A 713 -24.49 5.72 -32.64
CA SER A 713 -25.89 6.09 -32.75
C SER A 713 -26.70 5.49 -31.60
N GLY A 714 -26.95 6.27 -30.55
CA GLY A 714 -27.62 5.82 -29.32
C GLY A 714 -26.79 6.04 -28.05
N GLY A 715 -25.57 6.55 -28.19
CA GLY A 715 -24.64 6.75 -27.10
C GLY A 715 -23.57 5.65 -27.02
N PRO A 716 -22.58 5.83 -26.15
CA PRO A 716 -21.36 5.01 -26.15
C PRO A 716 -21.56 3.58 -25.63
N LEU A 717 -22.69 3.26 -24.99
CA LEU A 717 -22.88 1.96 -24.33
C LEU A 717 -23.65 0.97 -25.22
N LEU A 718 -23.35 -0.32 -25.05
CA LEU A 718 -24.17 -1.39 -25.58
C LEU A 718 -25.58 -1.38 -24.98
N THR A 719 -26.55 -1.87 -25.74
CA THR A 719 -27.93 -2.01 -25.24
C THR A 719 -27.97 -3.05 -24.12
N GLY A 720 -28.60 -2.71 -23.00
CA GLY A 720 -28.64 -3.57 -21.80
C GLY A 720 -27.57 -3.26 -20.75
N TRP A 721 -26.62 -2.40 -21.08
CA TRP A 721 -25.53 -1.96 -20.19
C TRP A 721 -25.76 -0.50 -19.71
N PRO A 722 -25.21 -0.11 -18.54
CA PRO A 722 -24.38 -0.90 -17.63
C PRO A 722 -25.16 -1.96 -16.85
N ALA A 723 -24.46 -3.01 -16.44
CA ALA A 723 -25.03 -4.09 -15.63
C ALA A 723 -24.66 -3.89 -14.14
N PRO A 724 -25.58 -4.18 -13.20
CA PRO A 724 -25.35 -3.93 -11.79
C PRO A 724 -24.59 -5.10 -11.13
N VAL A 725 -23.56 -4.78 -10.34
CA VAL A 725 -22.68 -5.74 -9.67
C VAL A 725 -22.86 -5.62 -8.15
N PRO A 726 -23.31 -6.65 -7.43
CA PRO A 726 -23.52 -6.60 -5.99
C PRO A 726 -22.27 -6.38 -5.14
N LEU A 727 -22.53 -5.73 -4.02
CA LEU A 727 -21.57 -5.45 -2.97
C LEU A 727 -22.11 -5.95 -1.64
N LEU A 728 -21.28 -6.64 -0.87
CA LEU A 728 -21.60 -7.00 0.51
C LEU A 728 -20.93 -6.06 1.51
N ILE A 729 -19.76 -5.51 1.16
CA ILE A 729 -19.05 -4.55 2.02
C ILE A 729 -18.71 -3.34 1.14
N PRO A 730 -19.71 -2.51 0.77
CA PRO A 730 -19.45 -1.26 0.06
C PRO A 730 -18.52 -0.37 0.88
N GLY A 731 -17.64 0.36 0.22
CA GLY A 731 -16.67 1.24 0.91
C GLY A 731 -15.68 0.51 1.83
N ALA A 732 -15.42 -0.79 1.64
CA ALA A 732 -14.55 -1.57 2.54
C ALA A 732 -13.15 -0.96 2.72
N LEU A 733 -12.63 -0.34 1.64
CA LEU A 733 -11.39 0.42 1.61
C LEU A 733 -11.55 1.62 0.67
N PRO A 734 -11.04 2.81 1.01
CA PRO A 734 -11.03 3.95 0.08
C PRO A 734 -10.37 3.59 -1.25
N VAL A 735 -10.94 4.09 -2.35
CA VAL A 735 -10.49 3.88 -3.75
C VAL A 735 -10.60 2.41 -4.22
N VAL A 736 -9.84 1.48 -3.64
CA VAL A 736 -9.71 0.10 -4.13
C VAL A 736 -10.80 -0.85 -3.65
N GLY A 737 -11.56 -0.49 -2.62
CA GLY A 737 -12.65 -1.29 -2.05
C GLY A 737 -14.05 -0.74 -2.31
N THR A 738 -14.19 0.12 -3.32
CA THR A 738 -15.46 0.77 -3.70
C THR A 738 -15.96 0.24 -5.04
N GLY A 739 -17.28 0.10 -5.18
CA GLY A 739 -17.90 -0.30 -6.45
C GLY A 739 -17.36 -1.62 -7.01
N THR A 740 -17.00 -1.61 -8.28
CA THR A 740 -16.48 -2.76 -9.04
C THR A 740 -15.02 -2.51 -9.44
N PRO A 741 -14.06 -2.68 -8.52
CA PRO A 741 -12.67 -2.26 -8.72
C PRO A 741 -11.85 -3.22 -9.59
N GLY A 742 -12.32 -4.47 -9.78
CA GLY A 742 -11.64 -5.48 -10.57
C GLY A 742 -11.77 -5.28 -12.09
N SER A 743 -10.80 -5.81 -12.84
CA SER A 743 -10.91 -5.89 -14.30
C SER A 743 -11.85 -7.04 -14.68
N PRO A 744 -12.82 -6.82 -15.59
CA PRO A 744 -13.70 -7.90 -16.06
C PRO A 744 -12.93 -9.01 -16.79
N ALA A 745 -13.42 -10.24 -16.74
CA ALA A 745 -12.87 -11.35 -17.52
C ALA A 745 -13.84 -11.73 -18.64
N ILE A 746 -13.35 -11.94 -19.85
CA ILE A 746 -14.17 -12.30 -21.02
C ILE A 746 -13.76 -13.68 -21.52
N ALA A 747 -14.73 -14.57 -21.76
CA ALA A 747 -14.47 -15.87 -22.36
C ALA A 747 -15.67 -16.41 -23.13
N ASN A 748 -15.43 -17.39 -23.99
CA ASN A 748 -16.48 -18.17 -24.63
C ASN A 748 -16.64 -19.51 -23.89
N LEU A 749 -17.82 -19.75 -23.30
CA LEU A 749 -18.09 -20.95 -22.49
C LEU A 749 -18.83 -22.03 -23.31
N GLY A 750 -18.10 -22.79 -24.14
CA GLY A 750 -18.59 -24.03 -24.74
C GLY A 750 -19.69 -23.86 -25.81
N PRO A 751 -20.70 -24.74 -25.93
CA PRO A 751 -21.64 -24.77 -27.08
C PRO A 751 -22.53 -23.52 -27.21
N TYR A 752 -22.44 -22.60 -26.25
CA TYR A 752 -23.07 -21.29 -26.27
C TYR A 752 -22.11 -20.34 -26.96
N ALA A 753 -22.27 -20.14 -28.27
CA ALA A 753 -21.40 -19.31 -29.12
C ALA A 753 -21.50 -17.80 -28.83
N GLN A 754 -21.60 -17.40 -27.56
CA GLN A 754 -21.72 -16.02 -27.10
C GLN A 754 -20.69 -15.82 -25.99
N PRO A 755 -19.86 -14.77 -26.08
CA PRO A 755 -18.93 -14.43 -25.01
C PRO A 755 -19.69 -14.06 -23.74
N VAL A 756 -19.09 -14.37 -22.61
CA VAL A 756 -19.58 -14.01 -21.28
C VAL A 756 -18.61 -13.06 -20.61
N VAL A 757 -19.14 -12.15 -19.82
CA VAL A 757 -18.38 -11.22 -18.99
C VAL A 757 -18.49 -11.66 -17.53
N SER A 758 -17.38 -11.98 -16.87
CA SER A 758 -17.36 -12.27 -15.44
C SER A 758 -16.72 -11.15 -14.64
N ILE A 759 -17.33 -10.83 -13.50
CA ILE A 759 -16.86 -9.79 -12.59
C ILE A 759 -17.48 -9.99 -11.19
N PHE A 760 -16.89 -9.37 -10.18
CA PHE A 760 -17.41 -9.27 -8.82
C PHE A 760 -17.07 -7.89 -8.24
N GLY A 761 -17.91 -7.41 -7.33
CA GLY A 761 -17.65 -6.17 -6.58
C GLY A 761 -16.80 -6.42 -5.33
N ALA A 762 -16.48 -5.35 -4.60
CA ALA A 762 -15.77 -5.46 -3.33
C ALA A 762 -16.53 -6.36 -2.33
N ALA A 763 -15.88 -7.47 -1.92
CA ALA A 763 -16.48 -8.53 -1.10
C ALA A 763 -17.80 -9.11 -1.67
N GLY A 764 -18.02 -9.03 -2.99
CA GLY A 764 -19.25 -9.41 -3.66
C GLY A 764 -19.26 -10.86 -4.19
N PRO A 765 -20.45 -11.42 -4.48
CA PRO A 765 -20.55 -12.69 -5.19
C PRO A 765 -20.08 -12.54 -6.65
N ILE A 766 -19.49 -13.61 -7.19
CA ILE A 766 -19.02 -13.66 -8.58
C ILE A 766 -20.20 -13.88 -9.54
N ILE A 767 -20.32 -13.01 -10.54
CA ILE A 767 -21.40 -13.03 -11.55
C ILE A 767 -20.84 -13.15 -12.96
N PHE A 768 -21.70 -13.67 -13.84
CA PHE A 768 -21.48 -13.86 -15.26
C PHE A 768 -22.62 -13.17 -16.00
N TYR A 769 -22.29 -12.26 -16.90
CA TYR A 769 -23.23 -11.56 -17.77
C TYR A 769 -23.17 -12.11 -19.19
N ASP A 770 -24.33 -12.19 -19.84
CA ASP A 770 -24.45 -12.42 -21.28
C ASP A 770 -24.24 -11.12 -22.07
N SER A 771 -24.32 -11.20 -23.41
CA SER A 771 -24.12 -10.06 -24.31
C SER A 771 -25.11 -8.91 -24.10
N LEU A 772 -26.26 -9.17 -23.48
CA LEU A 772 -27.29 -8.17 -23.19
C LEU A 772 -27.17 -7.59 -21.76
N GLY A 773 -26.09 -7.92 -21.03
CA GLY A 773 -25.91 -7.49 -19.63
C GLY A 773 -26.83 -8.25 -18.65
N GLY A 774 -27.46 -9.35 -19.08
CA GLY A 774 -28.31 -10.20 -18.25
C GLY A 774 -27.52 -11.32 -17.55
N PRO A 775 -28.06 -11.94 -16.47
CA PRO A 775 -27.36 -13.01 -15.77
C PRO A 775 -27.28 -14.27 -16.63
N PHE A 776 -26.06 -14.66 -17.02
CA PHE A 776 -25.80 -15.79 -17.93
C PHE A 776 -26.37 -17.13 -17.42
N PHE A 777 -26.24 -17.40 -16.12
CA PHE A 777 -26.77 -18.62 -15.50
C PHE A 777 -28.27 -18.51 -15.14
N GLY A 778 -28.91 -17.38 -15.45
CA GLY A 778 -30.31 -17.09 -15.13
C GLY A 778 -30.56 -16.90 -13.64
N THR A 779 -31.81 -17.17 -13.23
CA THR A 779 -32.29 -16.96 -11.85
C THR A 779 -32.85 -18.25 -11.24
N ASP A 780 -32.77 -18.39 -9.92
CA ASP A 780 -33.49 -19.39 -9.13
C ASP A 780 -34.51 -18.70 -8.22
N ASN A 781 -35.81 -18.96 -8.39
CA ASN A 781 -36.91 -18.28 -7.67
C ASN A 781 -36.83 -16.74 -7.68
N GLY A 782 -36.32 -16.15 -8.78
CA GLY A 782 -36.13 -14.70 -8.92
C GLY A 782 -34.83 -14.16 -8.31
N PHE A 783 -33.96 -15.04 -7.80
CA PHE A 783 -32.62 -14.69 -7.31
C PHE A 783 -31.58 -15.00 -8.40
N VAL A 784 -30.71 -14.05 -8.73
CA VAL A 784 -29.61 -14.21 -9.70
C VAL A 784 -28.69 -15.33 -9.24
N ARG A 785 -28.37 -16.26 -10.15
CA ARG A 785 -27.39 -17.32 -9.86
C ARG A 785 -25.98 -16.75 -9.89
N VAL A 786 -25.21 -17.06 -8.86
CA VAL A 786 -23.84 -16.58 -8.64
C VAL A 786 -22.91 -17.75 -8.34
N LEU A 787 -21.61 -17.58 -8.56
CA LEU A 787 -20.60 -18.53 -8.08
C LEU A 787 -20.27 -18.21 -6.62
N VAL A 788 -21.10 -18.71 -5.70
CA VAL A 788 -20.81 -18.77 -4.25
C VAL A 788 -21.06 -20.21 -3.80
N ASP A 789 -20.04 -20.85 -3.20
CA ASP A 789 -20.14 -22.25 -2.81
C ASP A 789 -21.04 -22.44 -1.57
N LYS A 790 -21.57 -23.66 -1.42
CA LYS A 790 -22.39 -24.08 -0.30
C LYS A 790 -21.52 -24.25 0.94
N TRP A 791 -22.08 -23.91 2.11
CA TRP A 791 -21.43 -23.99 3.42
C TRP A 791 -20.82 -25.37 3.77
N ASP A 792 -21.11 -26.43 3.04
CA ASP A 792 -20.69 -27.80 3.39
C ASP A 792 -20.16 -28.65 2.22
N LYS A 793 -19.87 -28.05 1.06
CA LYS A 793 -19.52 -28.81 -0.16
C LYS A 793 -18.14 -28.55 -0.76
N GLY A 794 -17.39 -27.59 -0.22
CA GLY A 794 -16.02 -27.27 -0.67
C GLY A 794 -14.93 -28.14 -0.02
N GLN A 795 -13.77 -28.19 -0.66
CA GLN A 795 -12.53 -28.74 -0.07
C GLN A 795 -11.74 -27.69 0.74
N SER A 796 -12.13 -26.41 0.67
CA SER A 796 -11.57 -25.35 1.51
C SER A 796 -11.92 -25.58 2.98
N LYS A 797 -11.01 -25.20 3.89
CA LYS A 797 -11.28 -25.15 5.33
C LYS A 797 -11.88 -23.80 5.78
N ASP A 798 -11.85 -22.83 4.88
CA ASP A 798 -12.38 -21.48 5.06
C ASP A 798 -13.52 -21.28 4.05
N TYR A 799 -14.76 -21.45 4.51
CA TYR A 799 -15.97 -21.45 3.70
C TYR A 799 -17.13 -20.77 4.45
N PRO A 800 -18.10 -20.19 3.74
CA PRO A 800 -18.12 -19.94 2.29
C PRO A 800 -17.10 -18.86 1.90
N PHE A 801 -16.79 -18.77 0.62
CA PHE A 801 -15.88 -17.75 0.08
C PHE A 801 -16.62 -16.75 -0.80
N LEU A 802 -16.14 -15.52 -0.82
CA LEU A 802 -16.64 -14.41 -1.62
C LEU A 802 -15.51 -13.87 -2.50
N GLY A 803 -15.83 -13.34 -3.67
CA GLY A 803 -14.86 -12.51 -4.38
C GLY A 803 -14.51 -11.33 -3.46
N PHE A 804 -13.22 -11.09 -3.21
CA PHE A 804 -12.82 -10.05 -2.26
C PHE A 804 -12.39 -8.78 -2.99
N LEU A 805 -11.12 -8.71 -3.39
CA LEU A 805 -10.55 -7.63 -4.20
C LEU A 805 -9.63 -8.27 -5.25
N GLY A 806 -9.59 -7.69 -6.45
CA GLY A 806 -8.78 -8.14 -7.58
C GLY A 806 -9.61 -8.50 -8.80
N SER A 807 -9.02 -9.25 -9.73
CA SER A 807 -9.63 -9.59 -11.03
C SER A 807 -9.77 -11.10 -11.20
N GLY A 808 -10.82 -11.53 -11.88
CA GLY A 808 -10.98 -12.91 -12.30
C GLY A 808 -10.21 -13.21 -13.58
N ALA A 809 -10.03 -14.49 -13.90
CA ALA A 809 -9.44 -14.93 -15.15
C ALA A 809 -10.04 -16.26 -15.61
N PHE A 810 -10.10 -16.44 -16.94
CA PHE A 810 -10.45 -17.71 -17.57
C PHE A 810 -9.22 -18.39 -18.14
N GLY A 811 -9.17 -19.72 -18.08
CA GLY A 811 -8.17 -20.53 -18.76
C GLY A 811 -8.53 -22.00 -18.75
N ASP A 812 -8.11 -22.75 -19.78
CA ASP A 812 -8.21 -24.21 -19.81
C ASP A 812 -6.98 -24.80 -19.10
N ILE A 813 -7.06 -24.86 -17.78
CA ILE A 813 -6.01 -25.29 -16.87
C ILE A 813 -5.99 -26.82 -16.78
N THR A 814 -7.14 -27.47 -16.99
CA THR A 814 -7.23 -28.93 -16.98
C THR A 814 -6.90 -29.58 -18.33
N GLY A 815 -6.89 -28.80 -19.41
CA GLY A 815 -6.62 -29.25 -20.77
C GLY A 815 -7.77 -30.07 -21.37
N ASP A 816 -8.99 -29.89 -20.87
CA ASP A 816 -10.18 -30.64 -21.29
C ASP A 816 -11.00 -29.92 -22.37
N GLY A 817 -10.58 -28.71 -22.75
CA GLY A 817 -11.23 -27.87 -23.74
C GLY A 817 -12.36 -26.99 -23.17
N ALA A 818 -12.61 -27.02 -21.86
CA ALA A 818 -13.49 -26.09 -21.16
C ALA A 818 -12.66 -25.12 -20.31
N PRO A 819 -12.92 -23.80 -20.37
CA PRO A 819 -12.21 -22.86 -19.52
C PRO A 819 -12.70 -22.99 -18.07
N GLU A 820 -11.76 -23.11 -17.14
CA GLU A 820 -11.97 -22.82 -15.72
C GLU A 820 -11.95 -21.32 -15.45
N TYR A 821 -12.60 -20.93 -14.35
CA TYR A 821 -12.55 -19.56 -13.84
C TYR A 821 -11.81 -19.54 -12.50
N ILE A 822 -10.82 -18.65 -12.38
CA ILE A 822 -10.09 -18.38 -11.14
C ILE A 822 -10.42 -16.95 -10.72
N ALA A 823 -10.65 -16.75 -9.42
CA ALA A 823 -10.76 -15.44 -8.82
C ALA A 823 -10.12 -15.41 -7.42
N PRO A 824 -9.61 -14.25 -6.97
CA PRO A 824 -9.23 -14.04 -5.59
C PRO A 824 -10.47 -14.05 -4.69
N THR A 825 -10.41 -14.80 -3.60
CA THR A 825 -11.55 -14.95 -2.69
C THR A 825 -11.12 -14.87 -1.24
N ALA A 826 -11.97 -14.32 -0.38
CA ALA A 826 -11.83 -14.37 1.08
C ALA A 826 -12.88 -15.31 1.67
N GLY A 827 -12.47 -16.15 2.62
CA GLY A 827 -13.38 -16.96 3.41
C GLY A 827 -13.82 -16.27 4.70
N ILE A 828 -14.82 -16.85 5.37
CA ILE A 828 -15.42 -16.24 6.57
C ILE A 828 -14.47 -16.18 7.78
N ARG A 829 -13.49 -17.10 7.89
CA ARG A 829 -12.48 -17.07 8.97
C ARG A 829 -11.63 -15.82 8.87
N ALA A 830 -11.11 -15.55 7.67
CA ALA A 830 -10.32 -14.35 7.40
C ALA A 830 -11.11 -13.07 7.72
N LEU A 831 -12.41 -13.01 7.39
CA LEU A 831 -13.25 -11.86 7.74
C LEU A 831 -13.45 -11.71 9.27
N LEU A 832 -13.53 -12.82 10.01
CA LEU A 832 -13.63 -12.80 11.48
C LEU A 832 -12.31 -12.44 12.16
N ASP A 833 -11.18 -12.87 11.60
CA ASP A 833 -9.83 -12.53 12.06
C ASP A 833 -9.63 -11.00 12.03
N ILE A 834 -10.15 -10.30 11.02
CA ILE A 834 -10.10 -8.83 10.93
C ILE A 834 -10.99 -8.17 12.00
N ALA A 835 -12.17 -8.73 12.25
CA ALA A 835 -13.18 -8.13 13.12
C ALA A 835 -12.98 -8.42 14.61
N LEU A 836 -12.27 -9.50 14.98
CA LEU A 836 -12.13 -9.98 16.35
C LEU A 836 -10.67 -9.90 16.82
N PRO A 837 -10.40 -9.59 18.10
CA PRO A 837 -9.04 -9.41 18.60
C PRO A 837 -8.38 -10.76 18.91
N GLY A 838 -8.11 -11.59 17.89
CA GLY A 838 -7.50 -12.92 18.01
C GLY A 838 -7.26 -13.59 16.65
N ASN A 839 -6.73 -14.82 16.68
CA ASN A 839 -6.49 -15.67 15.50
C ASN A 839 -7.42 -16.90 15.53
N GLN A 840 -8.26 -17.10 14.50
CA GLN A 840 -9.49 -17.95 14.46
C GLN A 840 -9.36 -19.38 13.88
#